data_AF-A0A2D7VPD0-F1
#
_entry.id   AF-A0A2D7VPD0-F1
#
_cell.length_a   1.000
_cell.length_b   1.000
_cell.length_c   1.000
_cell.angle_alpha   90.00
_cell.angle_beta   90.00
_cell.angle_gamma   90.00
#
_symmetry.space_group_name_H-M   'P 1'
#
loop_
_entity.id
_entity.type
_entity.pdbx_description
1 polymer ?
#
loop_
_entity_poly.entity_id
_entity_poly.type
_entity_poly.pdbx_seq_one_letter_code
_entity_poly.pdbx_strand_id
1 'polypeptide(L)'
;MTICQRIEWAGQGLSRPFPEIAAAGCCDGLGRIFLFVAAAALLLPLSVDAADAESAPTPDPVSTPVSVEAGSGSSPSFNLNFDTLLKSEEALQPLTGLNLEGPRRTEPEFLLRLDEQTLFELQRQKLDELGLYLLADPLLVPGSDPGERQRRRWHLLERQDQLDQLQSEITDAFGSAQGALRVELGLRLGDFLLRANKPHEARTVFETLAEEVATDTGIHQQILERNVRAYFREGRYSEALRVARGVEVKYSPDQPSWRQLLGLVLLASGQSGEAVTVLSELSSVEARLWEVYARWQGQGLPPGIALIQLGEVKIPADNSRVTALRSAMIAKIADTPEFSDTRGLALEALAQSTVELPPLVQIDAPRQLIETYSVLAEPLFREAEISLDNPEGITAYLNQSGSQSDVSRRALAVSLLRLAPDRKMSDVITLWLIGHLVEQGLNRLITFFFIDGALDVDVAQLHPEAIMLLVDEALRGNNLPLAARLQSLMGEPPAGVDHGAWTVRTARILILGGEAVRGARQLGDWLSGIKQITPDSLDRVMQIMFDLQFIGEHHLALRLFEIAAPLVQTEGHRRELFFWSAQSWYEVGDFALSAAYYLESARLAGERNPFWQKSALYQAAQALESGLFYDDAAKVYSRLLGSSPDPKMQAKLRYRLAQIEQQRKRDLSP
;
A
#
# COMPACT_ATOMS: atom_id res chain seq x y z
N MET A 1 3.90 -26.28 -25.81
CA MET A 1 5.21 -26.89 -26.15
C MET A 1 6.16 -26.64 -25.00
N THR A 2 6.94 -27.65 -24.63
CA THR A 2 7.78 -27.71 -23.43
C THR A 2 9.16 -27.10 -23.69
N ILE A 3 9.80 -26.55 -22.66
CA ILE A 3 11.23 -26.78 -22.35
C ILE A 3 11.40 -26.59 -20.84
N CYS A 4 11.82 -27.64 -20.15
CA CYS A 4 12.45 -27.56 -18.83
C CYS A 4 13.95 -27.69 -19.04
N GLN A 5 14.76 -26.98 -18.25
CA GLN A 5 16.15 -27.40 -18.01
C GLN A 5 16.45 -27.48 -16.53
N ARG A 6 17.27 -28.48 -16.21
CA ARG A 6 17.57 -29.05 -14.90
C ARG A 6 19.08 -29.07 -14.81
N ILE A 7 19.67 -28.54 -13.74
CA ILE A 7 21.11 -28.63 -13.50
C ILE A 7 21.33 -29.27 -12.13
N GLU A 8 22.18 -30.29 -12.11
CA GLU A 8 22.43 -31.19 -11.00
C GLU A 8 23.63 -30.75 -10.13
N TRP A 9 23.77 -31.32 -8.94
CA TRP A 9 24.83 -31.02 -7.95
C TRP A 9 25.73 -32.23 -7.68
N ALA A 10 27.05 -32.00 -7.62
CA ALA A 10 28.12 -32.80 -6.99
C ALA A 10 29.39 -31.91 -6.89
N GLY A 11 30.40 -32.02 -6.01
CA GLY A 11 30.78 -32.90 -4.87
C GLY A 11 32.33 -32.86 -4.72
N GLN A 12 33.03 -33.04 -3.58
CA GLN A 12 32.69 -33.33 -2.17
C GLN A 12 33.86 -32.88 -1.22
N GLY A 13 33.58 -32.65 0.08
CA GLY A 13 34.57 -32.75 1.18
C GLY A 13 35.35 -31.48 1.57
N LEU A 14 35.95 -31.35 2.77
CA LEU A 14 35.93 -32.24 3.96
C LEU A 14 36.44 -31.51 5.23
N SER A 15 36.00 -31.99 6.41
CA SER A 15 36.65 -31.88 7.75
C SER A 15 36.50 -30.64 8.66
N ARG A 16 36.17 -30.95 9.93
CA ARG A 16 36.03 -30.17 11.18
C ARG A 16 37.39 -30.11 11.96
N PRO A 17 37.58 -29.55 13.20
CA PRO A 17 36.58 -29.15 14.23
C PRO A 17 36.80 -27.90 15.15
N PHE A 18 35.70 -27.55 15.85
CA PHE A 18 35.48 -27.02 17.24
C PHE A 18 36.67 -26.76 18.21
N PRO A 19 36.56 -25.81 19.19
CA PRO A 19 35.58 -25.82 20.31
C PRO A 19 34.86 -24.47 20.63
N GLU A 20 33.60 -24.50 21.11
CA GLU A 20 33.08 -24.15 22.48
C GLU A 20 33.11 -22.63 22.81
N ILE A 21 32.14 -21.99 23.47
CA ILE A 21 31.50 -22.26 24.78
C ILE A 21 30.11 -21.54 24.87
N ALA A 22 29.11 -22.17 25.53
CA ALA A 22 27.96 -21.65 26.34
C ALA A 22 27.15 -20.36 25.97
N ALA A 23 25.95 -20.08 26.50
CA ALA A 23 24.80 -20.88 26.96
C ALA A 23 23.62 -19.93 27.32
N ALA A 24 22.40 -20.47 27.39
CA ALA A 24 21.22 -19.99 28.13
C ALA A 24 20.57 -18.62 27.76
N GLY A 25 19.28 -18.48 28.11
CA GLY A 25 18.69 -17.17 28.46
C GLY A 25 17.42 -16.75 27.73
N CYS A 26 16.30 -16.81 28.44
CA CYS A 26 14.94 -16.42 28.08
C CYS A 26 14.69 -14.95 27.65
N CYS A 27 13.59 -14.77 26.89
CA CYS A 27 12.61 -13.66 26.87
C CYS A 27 12.94 -12.25 26.31
N ASP A 28 12.01 -11.77 25.46
CA ASP A 28 11.53 -10.40 25.14
C ASP A 28 12.57 -9.28 24.82
N GLY A 29 12.52 -8.45 23.77
CA GLY A 29 11.59 -8.20 22.62
C GLY A 29 12.16 -7.03 21.75
N LEU A 30 11.47 -6.35 20.81
CA LEU A 30 10.14 -6.50 20.21
C LEU A 30 10.00 -5.62 18.91
N GLY A 31 9.72 -6.22 17.73
CA GLY A 31 9.23 -5.51 16.51
C GLY A 31 10.26 -5.12 15.42
N ARG A 32 9.96 -5.16 14.11
CA ARG A 32 8.74 -5.49 13.34
C ARG A 32 9.13 -6.12 11.98
N ILE A 33 8.54 -7.26 11.58
CA ILE A 33 8.70 -7.85 10.22
C ILE A 33 7.38 -8.52 9.75
N PHE A 34 7.13 -8.49 8.44
CA PHE A 34 6.12 -9.28 7.70
C PHE A 34 6.39 -10.80 7.76
N LEU A 35 5.40 -11.64 8.05
CA LEU A 35 5.28 -12.99 7.47
C LEU A 35 3.81 -13.43 7.57
N PHE A 36 3.15 -13.86 6.49
CA PHE A 36 3.26 -15.18 5.86
C PHE A 36 3.04 -16.34 6.83
N VAL A 37 1.84 -16.94 6.74
CA VAL A 37 1.50 -18.20 7.42
C VAL A 37 2.11 -19.35 6.62
N ALA A 38 3.14 -20.00 7.19
CA ALA A 38 3.63 -21.29 6.72
C ALA A 38 3.38 -22.34 7.80
N ALA A 39 2.51 -23.31 7.52
CA ALA A 39 2.24 -24.41 8.43
C ALA A 39 3.34 -25.48 8.33
N ALA A 40 3.90 -25.88 9.47
CA ALA A 40 4.75 -27.06 9.58
C ALA A 40 4.15 -28.01 10.62
N ALA A 41 3.62 -29.14 10.17
CA ALA A 41 3.10 -30.19 11.04
C ALA A 41 4.26 -31.04 11.57
N LEU A 42 4.35 -31.19 12.90
CA LEU A 42 5.18 -32.21 13.53
C LEU A 42 4.41 -33.54 13.57
N LEU A 43 4.91 -34.53 12.84
CA LEU A 43 4.55 -35.94 13.02
C LEU A 43 5.48 -36.57 14.05
N LEU A 44 4.91 -37.14 15.12
CA LEU A 44 5.58 -38.17 15.91
C LEU A 44 5.38 -39.54 15.21
N PRO A 45 6.37 -40.45 15.28
CA PRO A 45 6.24 -41.77 14.70
C PRO A 45 5.43 -42.70 15.61
N LEU A 46 4.52 -43.47 15.01
CA LEU A 46 4.05 -44.74 15.57
C LEU A 46 4.29 -45.83 14.54
N SER A 47 5.08 -46.83 14.94
CA SER A 47 5.34 -48.04 14.17
C SER A 47 4.10 -48.94 14.14
N VAL A 48 3.92 -49.71 13.07
CA VAL A 48 3.80 -51.19 13.07
C VAL A 48 3.33 -51.67 11.68
N ASP A 49 4.17 -52.53 11.10
CA ASP A 49 3.97 -53.62 10.13
C ASP A 49 3.17 -53.45 8.81
N ALA A 50 3.74 -54.10 7.80
CA ALA A 50 3.19 -54.26 6.46
C ALA A 50 2.53 -55.64 6.28
N ALA A 51 1.50 -55.72 5.43
CA ALA A 51 1.08 -56.95 4.78
C ALA A 51 0.34 -56.64 3.46
N ASP A 52 0.66 -57.42 2.44
CA ASP A 52 0.03 -57.47 1.10
C ASP A 52 -1.47 -57.91 1.16
N ALA A 53 -2.32 -57.90 0.12
CA ALA A 53 -2.11 -57.72 -1.33
C ALA A 53 -3.42 -57.39 -2.09
N GLU A 54 -3.26 -56.94 -3.34
CA GLU A 54 -4.08 -57.20 -4.56
C GLU A 54 -5.56 -56.80 -4.75
N SER A 55 -5.80 -56.37 -6.00
CA SER A 55 -7.02 -56.44 -6.86
C SER A 55 -7.93 -55.19 -6.99
N ALA A 56 -8.34 -54.94 -8.24
CA ALA A 56 -8.91 -53.68 -8.77
C ALA A 56 -10.46 -53.68 -8.86
N PRO A 57 -11.18 -52.59 -9.24
CA PRO A 57 -11.12 -51.97 -10.58
C PRO A 57 -11.21 -50.43 -10.66
N THR A 58 -11.05 -49.89 -11.87
CA THR A 58 -11.14 -48.46 -12.24
C THR A 58 -12.56 -47.89 -12.34
N PRO A 59 -12.78 -46.62 -11.95
CA PRO A 59 -13.87 -45.77 -12.44
C PRO A 59 -13.38 -44.65 -13.38
N ASP A 60 -14.31 -44.15 -14.20
CA ASP A 60 -14.15 -43.11 -15.24
C ASP A 60 -13.65 -41.73 -14.76
N PRO A 61 -13.14 -40.86 -15.66
CA PRO A 61 -12.48 -39.62 -15.27
C PRO A 61 -13.42 -38.61 -14.61
N VAL A 62 -13.34 -38.54 -13.28
CA VAL A 62 -13.87 -37.44 -12.48
C VAL A 62 -13.18 -36.15 -12.91
N SER A 63 -13.95 -35.18 -13.40
CA SER A 63 -13.47 -33.81 -13.65
C SER A 63 -12.79 -33.28 -12.40
N THR A 64 -11.51 -32.94 -12.51
CA THR A 64 -10.70 -32.49 -11.38
C THR A 64 -11.33 -31.28 -10.71
N PRO A 65 -11.54 -31.28 -9.39
CA PRO A 65 -12.09 -30.14 -8.70
C PRO A 65 -11.10 -28.98 -8.78
N VAL A 66 -11.56 -27.81 -9.22
CA VAL A 66 -10.82 -26.56 -9.03
C VAL A 66 -10.68 -26.35 -7.53
N SER A 67 -9.43 -26.42 -7.04
CA SER A 67 -9.11 -26.12 -5.65
C SER A 67 -9.33 -24.64 -5.39
N VAL A 68 -10.50 -24.30 -4.82
CA VAL A 68 -10.77 -22.98 -4.28
C VAL A 68 -9.99 -22.86 -2.97
N GLU A 69 -8.78 -22.28 -3.03
CA GLU A 69 -8.11 -21.79 -1.84
C GLU A 69 -8.92 -20.65 -1.22
N ALA A 70 -9.26 -20.80 0.05
CA ALA A 70 -10.06 -19.84 0.79
C ALA A 70 -9.16 -18.74 1.35
N GLY A 71 -9.17 -17.54 0.75
CA GLY A 71 -8.20 -16.51 1.14
C GLY A 71 -8.36 -15.11 0.53
N SER A 72 -9.55 -14.64 0.22
CA SER A 72 -9.78 -13.21 -0.07
C SER A 72 -11.26 -12.83 0.11
N GLY A 73 -11.53 -11.54 0.27
CA GLY A 73 -12.84 -11.01 -0.12
C GLY A 73 -13.04 -11.21 -1.63
N SER A 74 -14.28 -11.16 -2.11
CA SER A 74 -14.57 -11.21 -3.55
C SER A 74 -14.23 -9.88 -4.22
N SER A 75 -12.99 -9.42 -4.05
CA SER A 75 -12.43 -8.30 -4.78
C SER A 75 -12.34 -8.69 -6.26
N PRO A 76 -12.76 -7.83 -7.19
CA PRO A 76 -12.48 -8.05 -8.60
C PRO A 76 -10.97 -8.17 -8.80
N SER A 77 -10.54 -9.15 -9.59
CA SER A 77 -9.11 -9.41 -9.80
C SER A 77 -8.48 -8.28 -10.61
N PHE A 78 -7.56 -7.55 -9.99
CA PHE A 78 -6.89 -6.43 -10.62
C PHE A 78 -6.02 -6.89 -11.79
N ASN A 79 -6.45 -6.57 -13.01
CA ASN A 79 -5.83 -7.05 -14.23
C ASN A 79 -5.14 -5.90 -14.97
N LEU A 80 -3.84 -5.69 -14.74
CA LEU A 80 -3.03 -4.67 -15.42
C LEU A 80 -2.74 -4.96 -16.92
N ASN A 81 -3.39 -5.94 -17.53
CA ASN A 81 -3.24 -6.19 -18.96
C ASN A 81 -4.04 -5.15 -19.78
N PHE A 82 -3.33 -4.29 -20.50
CA PHE A 82 -3.89 -3.29 -21.42
C PHE A 82 -3.92 -3.77 -22.90
N ASP A 83 -3.23 -4.87 -23.24
CA ASP A 83 -3.09 -5.37 -24.63
C ASP A 83 -4.36 -6.05 -25.13
N THR A 84 -5.17 -6.60 -24.22
CA THR A 84 -6.44 -7.28 -24.53
C THR A 84 -7.51 -6.33 -25.06
N LEU A 85 -7.33 -5.02 -24.87
CA LEU A 85 -8.30 -3.99 -25.26
C LEU A 85 -8.15 -3.54 -26.72
N LEU A 86 -7.00 -3.80 -27.36
CA LEU A 86 -6.67 -3.32 -28.72
C LEU A 86 -6.94 -4.32 -29.85
N LYS A 87 -7.33 -5.57 -29.55
CA LYS A 87 -7.24 -6.69 -30.51
C LYS A 87 -8.58 -7.28 -31.00
N SER A 88 -9.72 -6.63 -30.79
CA SER A 88 -11.03 -7.22 -31.10
C SER A 88 -12.07 -6.22 -31.65
N GLU A 89 -12.11 -6.07 -32.98
CA GLU A 89 -13.03 -5.18 -33.70
C GLU A 89 -14.52 -5.59 -33.62
N GLU A 90 -14.81 -6.89 -33.44
CA GLU A 90 -16.20 -7.40 -33.40
C GLU A 90 -16.90 -7.20 -32.04
N ALA A 91 -16.16 -6.92 -30.97
CA ALA A 91 -16.63 -7.10 -29.58
C ALA A 91 -17.29 -5.87 -28.92
N LEU A 92 -17.42 -4.73 -29.61
CA LEU A 92 -17.91 -3.47 -29.05
C LEU A 92 -19.03 -2.81 -29.89
N GLN A 93 -19.66 -3.53 -30.82
CA GLN A 93 -20.72 -2.95 -31.66
C GLN A 93 -22.07 -2.88 -30.93
N PRO A 94 -22.78 -1.73 -30.99
CA PRO A 94 -24.15 -1.62 -30.48
C PRO A 94 -25.12 -2.42 -31.36
N LEU A 95 -26.13 -3.05 -30.73
CA LEU A 95 -27.15 -3.84 -31.42
C LEU A 95 -27.97 -2.97 -32.39
N THR A 96 -27.58 -2.98 -33.66
CA THR A 96 -28.18 -2.16 -34.71
C THR A 96 -28.81 -3.05 -35.78
N GLY A 97 -30.08 -3.40 -35.59
CA GLY A 97 -30.90 -4.06 -36.63
C GLY A 97 -31.15 -5.56 -36.45
N LEU A 98 -31.94 -5.94 -35.44
CA LEU A 98 -32.70 -7.20 -35.43
C LEU A 98 -34.17 -6.92 -35.11
N ASN A 99 -35.08 -7.72 -35.67
CA ASN A 99 -36.48 -7.35 -35.87
C ASN A 99 -37.29 -7.12 -34.58
N LEU A 100 -38.03 -6.00 -34.55
CA LEU A 100 -38.89 -5.53 -33.46
C LEU A 100 -40.29 -6.19 -33.46
N GLU A 101 -40.39 -7.53 -33.36
CA GLU A 101 -41.67 -8.19 -33.08
C GLU A 101 -41.56 -9.24 -31.96
N GLY A 102 -41.58 -8.74 -30.73
CA GLY A 102 -41.92 -9.47 -29.52
C GLY A 102 -42.65 -8.50 -28.57
N PRO A 103 -43.64 -8.93 -27.77
CA PRO A 103 -44.42 -8.01 -26.96
C PRO A 103 -43.52 -7.31 -25.95
N ARG A 104 -43.41 -5.98 -26.06
CA ARG A 104 -42.77 -5.13 -25.06
C ARG A 104 -43.42 -5.42 -23.71
N ARG A 105 -42.74 -6.20 -22.87
CA ARG A 105 -42.98 -6.14 -21.43
C ARG A 105 -42.67 -4.71 -21.02
N THR A 106 -43.65 -4.01 -20.45
CA THR A 106 -43.41 -2.83 -19.64
C THR A 106 -42.72 -3.30 -18.37
N GLU A 107 -41.42 -3.58 -18.48
CA GLU A 107 -40.58 -3.85 -17.32
C GLU A 107 -40.39 -2.53 -16.55
N PRO A 108 -40.44 -2.57 -15.21
CA PRO A 108 -40.34 -1.36 -14.41
C PRO A 108 -38.96 -0.73 -14.59
N GLU A 109 -38.94 0.59 -14.72
CA GLU A 109 -37.72 1.39 -14.73
C GLU A 109 -36.91 1.10 -13.45
N PHE A 110 -35.76 0.43 -13.61
CA PHE A 110 -34.98 -0.02 -12.48
C PHE A 110 -34.21 1.13 -11.85
N LEU A 111 -34.66 1.57 -10.68
CA LEU A 111 -33.98 2.55 -9.83
C LEU A 111 -33.31 1.85 -8.64
N LEU A 112 -32.09 2.28 -8.34
CA LEU A 112 -31.24 1.75 -7.27
C LEU A 112 -31.52 2.48 -5.94
N ARG A 113 -32.65 2.18 -5.29
CA ARG A 113 -33.09 2.83 -4.03
C ARG A 113 -33.67 1.84 -3.01
N LEU A 114 -33.63 2.20 -1.73
CA LEU A 114 -34.22 1.47 -0.59
C LEU A 114 -35.63 2.01 -0.25
N ASP A 115 -36.43 1.22 0.47
CA ASP A 115 -37.85 1.53 0.75
C ASP A 115 -38.26 1.38 2.24
N GLU A 116 -39.48 1.81 2.60
CA GLU A 116 -40.01 1.68 3.98
C GLU A 116 -40.12 0.21 4.44
N GLN A 117 -40.37 -0.71 3.50
CA GLN A 117 -40.49 -2.14 3.78
C GLN A 117 -39.15 -2.73 4.25
N THR A 118 -38.04 -2.16 3.78
CA THR A 118 -36.68 -2.45 4.27
C THR A 118 -36.54 -2.11 5.75
N LEU A 119 -36.94 -0.91 6.21
CA LEU A 119 -36.85 -0.53 7.65
C LEU A 119 -37.68 -1.44 8.57
N PHE A 120 -38.92 -1.78 8.16
CA PHE A 120 -39.77 -2.65 8.95
C PHE A 120 -39.11 -4.02 9.18
N GLU A 121 -38.48 -4.56 8.14
CA GLU A 121 -37.74 -5.81 8.24
C GLU A 121 -36.45 -5.68 9.07
N LEU A 122 -35.72 -4.56 9.02
CA LEU A 122 -34.58 -4.32 9.92
C LEU A 122 -35.01 -4.31 11.40
N GLN A 123 -36.10 -3.62 11.76
CA GLN A 123 -36.61 -3.60 13.13
C GLN A 123 -37.12 -4.98 13.58
N ARG A 124 -37.84 -5.70 12.71
CA ARG A 124 -38.28 -7.08 12.98
C ARG A 124 -37.11 -8.02 13.24
N GLN A 125 -35.98 -7.76 12.60
CA GLN A 125 -34.73 -8.48 12.75
C GLN A 125 -33.85 -7.95 13.91
N LYS A 126 -34.33 -6.93 14.63
CA LYS A 126 -33.67 -6.22 15.74
C LYS A 126 -32.32 -5.63 15.35
N LEU A 127 -32.20 -5.08 14.14
CA LEU A 127 -30.98 -4.42 13.68
C LEU A 127 -31.02 -2.95 14.14
N ASP A 128 -30.69 -2.75 15.42
CA ASP A 128 -30.92 -1.52 16.20
C ASP A 128 -29.95 -0.40 15.80
N GLU A 129 -28.71 -0.75 15.47
CA GLU A 129 -27.59 0.16 15.28
C GLU A 129 -27.51 0.62 13.81
N LEU A 130 -27.76 -0.29 12.88
CA LEU A 130 -28.08 0.04 11.49
C LEU A 130 -29.36 0.89 11.41
N GLY A 131 -30.35 0.57 12.26
CA GLY A 131 -31.57 1.36 12.42
C GLY A 131 -31.27 2.81 12.83
N LEU A 132 -30.31 3.04 13.73
CA LEU A 132 -29.86 4.39 14.09
C LEU A 132 -29.30 5.17 12.92
N TYR A 133 -28.45 4.52 12.12
CA TYR A 133 -27.80 5.17 11.00
C TYR A 133 -28.85 5.64 9.97
N LEU A 134 -29.72 4.73 9.54
CA LEU A 134 -30.72 5.01 8.51
C LEU A 134 -31.79 6.01 8.98
N LEU A 135 -31.98 6.15 10.30
CA LEU A 135 -32.83 7.19 10.89
C LEU A 135 -32.15 8.56 11.04
N ALA A 136 -30.86 8.70 10.74
CA ALA A 136 -30.16 9.99 10.84
C ALA A 136 -30.45 10.95 9.68
N ASP A 137 -30.76 10.42 8.48
CA ASP A 137 -31.07 11.21 7.28
C ASP A 137 -32.50 10.92 6.75
N PRO A 138 -33.40 11.93 6.70
CA PRO A 138 -34.75 11.79 6.16
C PRO A 138 -34.83 11.39 4.68
N LEU A 139 -33.76 11.56 3.89
CA LEU A 139 -33.71 11.22 2.46
C LEU A 139 -33.45 9.73 2.22
N LEU A 140 -32.81 9.04 3.17
CA LEU A 140 -32.57 7.60 3.10
C LEU A 140 -33.87 6.80 3.29
N VAL A 141 -34.78 7.30 4.15
CA VAL A 141 -36.11 6.71 4.35
C VAL A 141 -37.18 7.80 4.56
N PRO A 142 -37.80 8.31 3.48
CA PRO A 142 -38.80 9.37 3.56
C PRO A 142 -40.14 8.86 4.10
N GLY A 143 -40.61 9.40 5.23
CA GLY A 143 -41.98 9.12 5.73
C GLY A 143 -42.26 9.31 7.25
N SER A 144 -41.26 9.47 8.11
CA SER A 144 -41.41 9.30 9.58
C SER A 144 -41.43 10.59 10.46
N ASP A 145 -42.05 10.51 11.64
CA ASP A 145 -42.17 11.59 12.65
C ASP A 145 -40.83 11.98 13.33
N PRO A 146 -40.53 13.28 13.56
CA PRO A 146 -39.23 13.71 14.10
C PRO A 146 -39.05 13.53 15.62
N GLY A 147 -40.11 13.70 16.42
CA GLY A 147 -40.00 13.66 17.89
C GLY A 147 -39.67 12.25 18.39
N GLU A 148 -40.15 11.25 17.66
CA GLU A 148 -39.90 9.84 17.92
C GLU A 148 -38.51 9.36 17.43
N ARG A 149 -37.85 10.11 16.55
CA ARG A 149 -36.52 9.82 15.99
C ARG A 149 -35.37 10.14 16.98
N GLN A 150 -35.39 11.31 17.61
CA GLN A 150 -34.29 11.75 18.50
C GLN A 150 -34.18 10.91 19.79
N ARG A 151 -35.32 10.51 20.38
CA ARG A 151 -35.31 9.62 21.56
C ARG A 151 -34.72 8.25 21.26
N ARG A 152 -34.93 7.74 20.04
CA ARG A 152 -34.29 6.51 19.57
C ARG A 152 -32.78 6.70 19.43
N ARG A 153 -32.28 7.88 19.03
CA ARG A 153 -30.84 8.21 18.93
C ARG A 153 -30.08 8.14 20.25
N TRP A 154 -30.51 8.86 21.30
CA TRP A 154 -29.80 8.81 22.60
C TRP A 154 -29.85 7.42 23.23
N HIS A 155 -31.02 6.76 23.20
CA HIS A 155 -31.20 5.39 23.74
C HIS A 155 -30.27 4.36 23.07
N LEU A 156 -29.73 4.65 21.89
CA LEU A 156 -28.85 3.74 21.16
C LEU A 156 -27.39 4.19 21.17
N LEU A 157 -27.08 5.50 21.25
CA LEU A 157 -25.74 6.00 21.60
C LEU A 157 -25.30 5.53 23.01
N GLU A 158 -26.21 5.62 23.99
CA GLU A 158 -25.97 5.13 25.36
C GLU A 158 -25.82 3.58 25.41
N ARG A 159 -26.37 2.87 24.43
CA ARG A 159 -26.15 1.41 24.25
C ARG A 159 -24.88 1.07 23.45
N GLN A 160 -24.09 2.04 22.99
CA GLN A 160 -22.99 1.86 22.01
C GLN A 160 -21.61 2.43 22.42
N ASP A 161 -21.48 3.11 23.56
CA ASP A 161 -20.17 3.50 24.16
C ASP A 161 -19.24 4.37 23.27
N GLN A 162 -19.80 5.31 22.49
CA GLN A 162 -19.05 6.10 21.49
C GLN A 162 -18.35 7.35 22.07
N LEU A 163 -17.11 7.18 22.55
CA LEU A 163 -16.44 8.13 23.46
C LEU A 163 -15.82 9.42 22.87
N ASP A 164 -15.60 9.59 21.56
CA ASP A 164 -14.99 10.84 21.01
C ASP A 164 -16.04 11.89 20.62
N GLN A 165 -17.18 11.42 20.11
CA GLN A 165 -18.37 12.25 19.98
C GLN A 165 -18.87 12.64 21.39
N LEU A 166 -18.75 11.70 22.34
CA LEU A 166 -18.83 12.01 23.76
C LEU A 166 -17.67 12.92 24.21
N GLN A 167 -16.42 12.83 23.72
CA GLN A 167 -15.30 13.72 24.10
C GLN A 167 -15.57 15.16 23.69
N SER A 168 -16.27 15.41 22.58
CA SER A 168 -16.80 16.73 22.26
C SER A 168 -17.81 17.17 23.33
N GLU A 169 -18.84 16.34 23.59
CA GLU A 169 -19.87 16.58 24.61
C GLU A 169 -19.32 16.60 26.06
N ILE A 170 -18.09 16.08 26.29
CA ILE A 170 -17.36 15.98 27.56
C ILE A 170 -16.26 17.04 27.69
N THR A 171 -15.67 17.56 26.61
CA THR A 171 -14.71 18.68 26.72
C THR A 171 -15.43 19.93 27.20
N ASP A 172 -16.66 20.12 26.69
CA ASP A 172 -17.63 21.09 27.18
C ASP A 172 -18.05 20.81 28.66
N ALA A 173 -17.93 19.57 29.14
CA ALA A 173 -18.14 19.20 30.55
C ALA A 173 -16.88 19.29 31.44
N PHE A 174 -15.68 18.98 30.94
CA PHE A 174 -14.39 18.97 31.68
C PHE A 174 -14.04 20.37 32.19
N GLY A 175 -14.39 21.40 31.41
CA GLY A 175 -14.31 22.80 31.83
C GLY A 175 -15.09 23.12 33.11
N SER A 176 -16.01 22.24 33.54
CA SER A 176 -16.85 22.41 34.73
C SER A 176 -16.58 21.41 35.88
N ALA A 177 -15.60 20.50 35.73
CA ALA A 177 -15.36 19.37 36.65
C ALA A 177 -14.18 19.54 37.64
N GLN A 178 -14.19 18.79 38.76
CA GLN A 178 -13.14 18.81 39.80
C GLN A 178 -12.85 17.41 40.40
N GLY A 179 -11.71 17.26 41.07
CA GLY A 179 -11.32 16.04 41.79
C GLY A 179 -10.72 14.95 40.90
N ALA A 180 -10.86 13.68 41.31
CA ALA A 180 -10.25 12.53 40.63
C ALA A 180 -10.62 12.41 39.14
N LEU A 181 -11.84 12.82 38.77
CA LEU A 181 -12.35 12.88 37.39
C LEU A 181 -11.46 13.72 36.46
N ARG A 182 -10.68 14.68 37.00
CA ARG A 182 -9.82 15.57 36.22
C ARG A 182 -8.53 14.90 35.73
N VAL A 183 -7.88 14.10 36.58
CA VAL A 183 -6.58 13.45 36.27
C VAL A 183 -6.76 12.36 35.21
N GLU A 184 -7.87 11.61 35.31
CA GLU A 184 -8.27 10.58 34.34
C GLU A 184 -8.44 11.15 32.92
N LEU A 185 -9.17 12.26 32.80
CA LEU A 185 -9.40 12.96 31.53
C LEU A 185 -8.10 13.60 30.98
N GLY A 186 -7.16 13.98 31.85
CA GLY A 186 -5.89 14.62 31.47
C GLY A 186 -4.86 13.68 30.82
N LEU A 187 -4.59 12.50 31.41
CA LEU A 187 -3.60 11.56 30.86
C LEU A 187 -4.02 11.03 29.48
N ARG A 188 -5.32 10.77 29.28
CA ARG A 188 -5.88 10.34 27.99
C ARG A 188 -5.58 11.37 26.88
N LEU A 189 -5.72 12.66 27.17
CA LEU A 189 -5.49 13.74 26.20
C LEU A 189 -4.02 13.85 25.74
N GLY A 190 -3.04 13.62 26.63
CA GLY A 190 -1.61 13.84 26.34
C GLY A 190 -1.01 12.87 25.31
N ASP A 191 -1.30 11.57 25.41
CA ASP A 191 -0.73 10.53 24.52
C ASP A 191 -1.29 10.61 23.09
N PHE A 192 -2.51 11.14 22.91
CA PHE A 192 -3.08 11.44 21.57
C PHE A 192 -2.23 12.47 20.80
N LEU A 193 -1.68 13.48 21.48
CA LEU A 193 -0.97 14.60 20.86
C LEU A 193 0.41 14.23 20.28
N LEU A 194 1.17 13.32 20.91
CA LEU A 194 2.47 12.87 20.38
C LEU A 194 2.34 12.14 19.04
N ARG A 195 1.25 11.38 18.85
CA ARG A 195 1.00 10.62 17.62
C ARG A 195 0.68 11.55 16.45
N ALA A 196 0.03 12.68 16.72
CA ALA A 196 -0.31 13.72 15.75
C ALA A 196 0.86 14.65 15.37
N ASN A 197 2.10 14.26 15.65
CA ASN A 197 3.33 15.06 15.43
C ASN A 197 3.28 16.48 16.03
N LYS A 198 2.64 16.63 17.20
CA LYS A 198 2.58 17.87 17.99
C LYS A 198 3.45 17.72 19.26
N PRO A 199 4.80 17.62 19.13
CA PRO A 199 5.68 17.35 20.28
C PRO A 199 5.58 18.44 21.37
N HIS A 200 5.30 19.68 20.98
CA HIS A 200 5.17 20.80 21.90
C HIS A 200 3.88 20.77 22.73
N GLU A 201 2.72 20.47 22.12
CA GLU A 201 1.43 20.43 22.82
C GLU A 201 1.38 19.28 23.83
N ALA A 202 1.87 18.10 23.43
CA ALA A 202 1.94 16.94 24.31
C ALA A 202 2.84 17.19 25.53
N ARG A 203 4.01 17.81 25.30
CA ARG A 203 4.95 18.20 26.37
C ARG A 203 4.27 19.07 27.43
N THR A 204 3.42 20.02 27.04
CA THR A 204 2.70 20.89 27.98
C THR A 204 1.72 20.14 28.88
N VAL A 205 0.96 19.17 28.33
CA VAL A 205 0.04 18.32 29.11
C VAL A 205 0.82 17.46 30.10
N PHE A 206 1.94 16.88 29.66
CA PHE A 206 2.82 16.05 30.48
C PHE A 206 3.55 16.83 31.58
N GLU A 207 4.03 18.04 31.31
CA GLU A 207 4.64 18.92 32.31
C GLU A 207 3.62 19.30 33.40
N THR A 208 2.38 19.65 33.02
CA THR A 208 1.30 19.97 33.98
C THR A 208 0.97 18.79 34.90
N LEU A 209 0.79 17.59 34.33
CA LEU A 209 0.43 16.40 35.12
C LEU A 209 1.59 15.90 35.99
N ALA A 210 2.85 16.05 35.55
CA ALA A 210 4.02 15.65 36.34
C ALA A 210 4.14 16.40 37.68
N GLU A 211 3.70 17.66 37.74
CA GLU A 211 3.63 18.44 38.97
C GLU A 211 2.52 17.95 39.90
N GLU A 212 1.32 17.67 39.37
CA GLU A 212 0.16 17.19 40.14
C GLU A 212 0.37 15.81 40.78
N VAL A 213 1.13 14.91 40.12
CA VAL A 213 1.36 13.52 40.58
C VAL A 213 2.76 13.27 41.15
N ALA A 214 3.51 14.31 41.53
CA ALA A 214 4.93 14.20 41.91
C ALA A 214 5.25 13.21 43.05
N THR A 215 4.26 12.82 43.87
CA THR A 215 4.38 11.83 44.94
C THR A 215 4.19 10.37 44.49
N ASP A 216 3.68 10.11 43.28
CA ASP A 216 3.59 8.78 42.68
C ASP A 216 4.79 8.52 41.78
N THR A 217 5.70 7.64 42.24
CA THR A 217 6.97 7.38 41.56
C THR A 217 6.81 6.65 40.23
N GLY A 218 5.75 5.84 40.06
CA GLY A 218 5.53 5.01 38.88
C GLY A 218 4.93 5.81 37.72
N ILE A 219 3.88 6.58 37.99
CA ILE A 219 3.26 7.46 36.99
C ILE A 219 4.27 8.52 36.53
N HIS A 220 5.04 9.09 37.46
CA HIS A 220 6.04 10.12 37.15
C HIS A 220 7.17 9.64 36.20
N GLN A 221 7.64 8.39 36.29
CA GLN A 221 8.65 7.87 35.34
C GLN A 221 8.12 7.86 33.91
N GLN A 222 6.91 7.33 33.73
CA GLN A 222 6.30 7.13 32.41
C GLN A 222 6.04 8.44 31.66
N ILE A 223 5.79 9.53 32.40
CA ILE A 223 5.63 10.88 31.86
C ILE A 223 6.99 11.46 31.41
N LEU A 224 8.09 11.19 32.13
CA LEU A 224 9.42 11.71 31.79
C LEU A 224 10.03 11.06 30.54
N GLU A 225 9.89 9.74 30.36
CA GLU A 225 10.41 9.06 29.16
C GLU A 225 9.72 9.55 27.86
N ARG A 226 8.43 9.88 27.95
CA ARG A 226 7.67 10.51 26.86
C ARG A 226 8.20 11.90 26.52
N ASN A 227 8.56 12.70 27.54
CA ASN A 227 9.18 14.01 27.34
C ASN A 227 10.54 13.92 26.61
N VAL A 228 11.40 12.93 26.89
CA VAL A 228 12.67 12.75 26.16
C VAL A 228 12.44 12.56 24.65
N ARG A 229 11.45 11.74 24.28
CA ARG A 229 11.08 11.49 22.89
C ARG A 229 10.53 12.74 22.19
N ALA A 230 9.80 13.59 22.92
CA ALA A 230 9.34 14.88 22.42
C ALA A 230 10.52 15.81 22.10
N TYR A 231 11.47 15.99 23.04
CA TYR A 231 12.65 16.85 22.85
C TYR A 231 13.55 16.40 21.68
N PHE A 232 13.80 15.10 21.52
CA PHE A 232 14.63 14.59 20.42
C PHE A 232 14.01 14.86 19.04
N ARG A 233 12.68 14.72 18.92
CA ARG A 233 11.94 15.03 17.68
C ARG A 233 11.86 16.53 17.38
N GLU A 234 11.89 17.38 18.41
CA GLU A 234 11.98 18.85 18.29
C GLU A 234 13.40 19.32 17.88
N GLY A 235 14.37 18.40 17.73
CA GLY A 235 15.77 18.74 17.40
C GLY A 235 16.58 19.28 18.60
N ARG A 236 16.01 19.25 19.81
CA ARG A 236 16.61 19.82 21.03
C ARG A 236 17.50 18.79 21.72
N TYR A 237 18.59 18.41 21.05
CA TYR A 237 19.43 17.28 21.44
C TYR A 237 20.09 17.46 22.83
N SER A 238 20.50 18.68 23.18
CA SER A 238 21.03 19.02 24.51
C SER A 238 20.01 18.79 25.64
N GLU A 239 18.76 19.18 25.43
CA GLU A 239 17.68 19.01 26.41
C GLU A 239 17.20 17.56 26.48
N ALA A 240 17.13 16.87 25.33
CA ALA A 240 16.89 15.43 25.29
C ALA A 240 17.95 14.68 26.10
N LEU A 241 19.25 14.98 25.91
CA LEU A 241 20.35 14.39 26.68
C LEU A 241 20.26 14.74 28.18
N ARG A 242 19.91 15.97 28.54
CA ARG A 242 19.73 16.39 29.94
C ARG A 242 18.62 15.61 30.64
N VAL A 243 17.45 15.50 30.01
CA VAL A 243 16.32 14.74 30.59
C VAL A 243 16.63 13.25 30.61
N ALA A 244 17.27 12.71 29.56
CA ALA A 244 17.67 11.31 29.51
C ALA A 244 18.65 10.93 30.61
N ARG A 245 19.69 11.74 30.88
CA ARG A 245 20.59 11.54 32.02
C ARG A 245 19.87 11.62 33.37
N GLY A 246 18.82 12.44 33.48
CA GLY A 246 17.95 12.47 34.67
C GLY A 246 17.14 11.18 34.87
N VAL A 247 16.67 10.57 33.79
CA VAL A 247 15.99 9.26 33.82
C VAL A 247 16.96 8.14 34.17
N GLU A 248 18.15 8.11 33.54
CA GLU A 248 19.23 7.16 33.86
C GLU A 248 19.57 7.17 35.35
N VAL A 249 19.80 8.35 35.94
CA VAL A 249 20.21 8.47 37.34
C VAL A 249 19.09 8.10 38.33
N LYS A 250 17.82 8.37 37.99
CA LYS A 250 16.69 8.17 38.91
C LYS A 250 16.04 6.79 38.80
N TYR A 251 16.10 6.16 37.62
CA TYR A 251 15.34 4.94 37.30
C TYR A 251 16.16 3.83 36.63
N SER A 252 17.34 4.13 36.08
CA SER A 252 18.25 3.17 35.42
C SER A 252 17.60 2.15 34.46
N PRO A 253 16.81 2.59 33.45
CA PRO A 253 16.12 1.68 32.53
C PRO A 253 17.10 0.90 31.63
N ASP A 254 16.91 -0.42 31.55
CA ASP A 254 17.76 -1.39 30.87
C ASP A 254 17.32 -1.74 29.43
N GLN A 255 16.14 -1.27 29.02
CA GLN A 255 15.48 -1.70 27.79
C GLN A 255 16.29 -1.34 26.52
N PRO A 256 16.45 -2.25 25.53
CA PRO A 256 17.19 -1.97 24.29
C PRO A 256 16.67 -0.75 23.50
N SER A 257 15.35 -0.51 23.53
CA SER A 257 14.73 0.64 22.85
C SER A 257 15.14 1.99 23.46
N TRP A 258 15.47 1.99 24.75
CA TRP A 258 16.03 3.15 25.45
C TRP A 258 17.51 3.32 25.13
N ARG A 259 18.32 2.25 25.21
CA ARG A 259 19.75 2.29 24.87
C ARG A 259 20.01 2.76 23.44
N GLN A 260 19.21 2.33 22.46
CA GLN A 260 19.33 2.82 21.08
C GLN A 260 18.98 4.32 20.97
N LEU A 261 17.93 4.79 21.66
CA LEU A 261 17.59 6.21 21.71
C LEU A 261 18.73 7.03 22.33
N LEU A 262 19.31 6.56 23.43
CA LEU A 262 20.45 7.20 24.11
C LEU A 262 21.68 7.28 23.19
N GLY A 263 22.04 6.19 22.50
CA GLY A 263 23.18 6.19 21.56
C GLY A 263 23.03 7.20 20.42
N LEU A 264 21.81 7.37 19.89
CA LEU A 264 21.51 8.38 18.87
C LEU A 264 21.51 9.82 19.43
N VAL A 265 21.00 10.03 20.64
CA VAL A 265 21.06 11.32 21.35
C VAL A 265 22.52 11.73 21.61
N LEU A 266 23.37 10.78 22.02
CA LEU A 266 24.81 11.00 22.24
C LEU A 266 25.52 11.37 20.93
N LEU A 267 25.30 10.62 19.85
CA LEU A 267 25.91 10.90 18.54
C LEU A 267 25.47 12.25 17.97
N ALA A 268 24.18 12.57 18.03
CA ALA A 268 23.64 13.87 17.62
C ALA A 268 24.16 15.03 18.48
N SER A 269 24.52 14.77 19.74
CA SER A 269 25.15 15.73 20.66
C SER A 269 26.67 15.80 20.53
N GLY A 270 27.27 15.13 19.53
CA GLY A 270 28.72 15.12 19.28
C GLY A 270 29.54 14.22 20.22
N GLN A 271 28.90 13.41 21.07
CA GLN A 271 29.56 12.50 22.01
C GLN A 271 29.84 11.13 21.34
N SER A 272 30.51 11.16 20.19
CA SER A 272 30.74 9.98 19.34
C SER A 272 31.42 8.80 20.07
N GLY A 273 32.28 9.07 21.05
CA GLY A 273 32.92 8.05 21.88
C GLY A 273 31.93 7.30 22.78
N GLU A 274 31.10 8.04 23.56
CA GLU A 274 30.03 7.45 24.38
C GLU A 274 28.99 6.73 23.50
N ALA A 275 28.68 7.29 22.33
CA ALA A 275 27.78 6.67 21.37
C ALA A 275 28.31 5.32 20.85
N VAL A 276 29.60 5.21 20.50
CA VAL A 276 30.21 3.93 20.10
C VAL A 276 30.09 2.89 21.21
N THR A 277 30.35 3.25 22.46
CA THR A 277 30.19 2.33 23.60
C THR A 277 28.75 1.81 23.68
N VAL A 278 27.76 2.70 23.77
CA VAL A 278 26.33 2.32 23.91
C VAL A 278 25.80 1.55 22.69
N LEU A 279 26.25 1.88 21.48
CA LEU A 279 25.81 1.20 20.25
C LEU A 279 26.49 -0.17 20.06
N SER A 280 27.73 -0.35 20.51
CA SER A 280 28.45 -1.63 20.40
C SER A 280 27.87 -2.74 21.28
N GLU A 281 27.11 -2.38 22.31
CA GLU A 281 26.35 -3.33 23.15
C GLU A 281 25.12 -3.91 22.42
N LEU A 282 24.75 -3.37 21.25
CA LEU A 282 23.54 -3.76 20.51
C LEU A 282 23.87 -4.66 19.30
N SER A 283 23.13 -5.77 19.17
CA SER A 283 23.34 -6.77 18.11
C SER A 283 22.68 -6.44 16.76
N SER A 284 22.01 -5.29 16.63
CA SER A 284 21.22 -4.95 15.43
C SER A 284 22.10 -4.49 14.25
N VAL A 285 21.62 -4.71 13.02
CA VAL A 285 22.33 -4.28 11.80
C VAL A 285 22.49 -2.75 11.75
N GLU A 286 21.45 -2.03 12.18
CA GLU A 286 21.44 -0.57 12.23
C GLU A 286 22.44 -0.03 13.28
N ALA A 287 22.53 -0.65 14.47
CA ALA A 287 23.52 -0.27 15.46
C ALA A 287 24.95 -0.43 14.93
N ARG A 288 25.27 -1.52 14.22
CA ARG A 288 26.58 -1.71 13.58
C ARG A 288 26.91 -0.66 12.52
N LEU A 289 25.95 -0.24 11.70
CA LEU A 289 26.19 0.86 10.74
C LEU A 289 26.47 2.18 11.47
N TRP A 290 25.69 2.50 12.50
CA TRP A 290 25.92 3.71 13.31
C TRP A 290 27.23 3.65 14.11
N GLU A 291 27.66 2.47 14.56
CA GLU A 291 28.96 2.26 15.21
C GLU A 291 30.13 2.56 14.26
N VAL A 292 30.11 2.01 13.04
CA VAL A 292 31.14 2.29 12.01
C VAL A 292 31.15 3.77 11.63
N TYR A 293 29.97 4.37 11.45
CA TYR A 293 29.83 5.79 11.13
C TYR A 293 30.32 6.70 12.26
N ALA A 294 29.96 6.39 13.51
CA ALA A 294 30.42 7.13 14.69
C ALA A 294 31.94 7.00 14.90
N ARG A 295 32.54 5.84 14.59
CA ARG A 295 34.01 5.68 14.56
C ARG A 295 34.67 6.54 13.49
N TRP A 296 34.13 6.58 12.27
CA TRP A 296 34.65 7.46 11.21
C TRP A 296 34.50 8.95 11.58
N GLN A 297 33.33 9.36 12.05
CA GLN A 297 33.05 10.74 12.47
C GLN A 297 33.94 11.17 13.66
N GLY A 298 34.23 10.24 14.58
CA GLY A 298 35.20 10.41 15.67
C GLY A 298 36.66 10.28 15.26
N GLN A 299 36.99 10.24 13.97
CA GLN A 299 38.33 10.10 13.40
C GLN A 299 39.07 8.79 13.77
N GLY A 300 38.36 7.78 14.26
CA GLY A 300 38.89 6.45 14.59
C GLY A 300 39.05 5.49 13.41
N LEU A 301 38.58 5.87 12.21
CA LEU A 301 38.72 5.08 10.97
C LEU A 301 39.02 5.98 9.77
N PRO A 302 40.00 5.63 8.90
CA PRO A 302 40.22 6.34 7.63
C PRO A 302 39.14 5.97 6.58
N PRO A 303 38.88 6.85 5.58
CA PRO A 303 37.78 6.68 4.63
C PRO A 303 37.71 5.31 3.94
N GLY A 304 38.81 4.85 3.33
CA GLY A 304 38.83 3.56 2.61
C GLY A 304 38.49 2.35 3.50
N ILE A 305 38.93 2.33 4.76
CA ILE A 305 38.60 1.25 5.70
C ILE A 305 37.13 1.35 6.14
N ALA A 306 36.61 2.56 6.36
CA ALA A 306 35.20 2.75 6.67
C ALA A 306 34.28 2.30 5.50
N LEU A 307 34.65 2.59 4.25
CA LEU A 307 33.95 2.12 3.05
C LEU A 307 33.93 0.58 2.96
N ILE A 308 35.07 -0.07 3.20
CA ILE A 308 35.16 -1.55 3.22
C ILE A 308 34.26 -2.13 4.33
N GLN A 309 34.36 -1.63 5.57
CA GLN A 309 33.57 -2.12 6.69
C GLN A 309 32.06 -1.94 6.46
N LEU A 310 31.62 -0.80 5.89
CA LEU A 310 30.22 -0.59 5.51
C LEU A 310 29.78 -1.56 4.40
N GLY A 311 30.64 -1.83 3.41
CA GLY A 311 30.39 -2.80 2.35
C GLY A 311 30.20 -4.23 2.87
N GLU A 312 31.00 -4.63 3.86
CA GLU A 312 30.95 -5.96 4.50
C GLU A 312 29.71 -6.18 5.38
N VAL A 313 29.02 -5.12 5.84
CA VAL A 313 27.78 -5.27 6.60
C VAL A 313 26.71 -5.93 5.73
N LYS A 314 26.37 -7.18 6.07
CA LYS A 314 25.29 -7.93 5.45
C LYS A 314 23.94 -7.33 5.84
N ILE A 315 23.29 -6.68 4.88
CA ILE A 315 21.94 -6.12 5.01
C ILE A 315 20.95 -7.09 4.35
N PRO A 316 19.86 -7.51 5.04
CA PRO A 316 18.77 -8.26 4.43
C PRO A 316 18.16 -7.52 3.23
N ALA A 317 17.83 -8.24 2.15
CA ALA A 317 17.41 -7.64 0.89
C ALA A 317 16.09 -6.84 0.98
N ASP A 318 15.23 -7.18 1.95
CA ASP A 318 13.99 -6.49 2.29
C ASP A 318 14.19 -5.18 3.06
N ASN A 319 15.37 -4.95 3.64
CA ASN A 319 15.64 -3.81 4.52
C ASN A 319 16.13 -2.57 3.74
N SER A 320 15.26 -2.05 2.87
CA SER A 320 15.51 -0.87 2.04
C SER A 320 15.97 0.36 2.84
N ARG A 321 15.44 0.56 4.05
CA ARG A 321 15.85 1.66 4.95
C ARG A 321 17.33 1.58 5.33
N VAL A 322 17.79 0.40 5.72
CA VAL A 322 19.19 0.17 6.13
C VAL A 322 20.12 0.16 4.92
N THR A 323 19.65 -0.29 3.74
CA THR A 323 20.39 -0.17 2.47
C THR A 323 20.59 1.29 2.07
N ALA A 324 19.55 2.13 2.12
CA ALA A 324 19.64 3.56 1.84
C ALA A 324 20.55 4.28 2.86
N LEU A 325 20.45 3.93 4.14
CA LEU A 325 21.34 4.44 5.20
C LEU A 325 22.81 4.15 4.87
N ARG A 326 23.14 2.91 4.47
CA ARG A 326 24.51 2.55 4.04
C ARG A 326 24.96 3.35 2.81
N SER A 327 24.11 3.49 1.79
CA SER A 327 24.46 4.25 0.59
C SER A 327 24.72 5.73 0.89
N ALA A 328 23.96 6.34 1.79
CA ALA A 328 24.19 7.71 2.25
C ALA A 328 25.52 7.87 3.01
N MET A 329 25.87 6.90 3.86
CA MET A 329 27.18 6.87 4.54
C MET A 329 28.32 6.70 3.53
N ILE A 330 28.20 5.79 2.56
CA ILE A 330 29.20 5.58 1.50
C ILE A 330 29.40 6.86 0.69
N ALA A 331 28.33 7.51 0.21
CA ALA A 331 28.41 8.73 -0.58
C ALA A 331 29.06 9.90 0.18
N LYS A 332 28.89 9.99 1.51
CA LYS A 332 29.56 10.99 2.36
C LYS A 332 31.04 10.69 2.62
N ILE A 333 31.44 9.42 2.64
CA ILE A 333 32.84 9.02 2.90
C ILE A 333 33.66 9.02 1.60
N ALA A 334 33.05 8.67 0.46
CA ALA A 334 33.65 8.64 -0.87
C ALA A 334 33.68 10.03 -1.56
N ASP A 335 33.98 11.09 -0.80
CA ASP A 335 33.91 12.48 -1.30
C ASP A 335 35.13 12.89 -2.19
N THR A 336 36.13 12.00 -2.34
CA THR A 336 37.37 12.26 -3.11
C THR A 336 37.34 11.64 -4.51
N PRO A 337 38.05 12.23 -5.51
CA PRO A 337 38.05 11.73 -6.90
C PRO A 337 38.52 10.28 -7.08
N GLU A 338 39.37 9.78 -6.18
CA GLU A 338 39.82 8.38 -6.13
C GLU A 338 38.65 7.38 -6.04
N PHE A 339 37.53 7.80 -5.44
CA PHE A 339 36.36 6.96 -5.21
C PHE A 339 35.15 7.37 -6.07
N SER A 340 35.33 8.13 -7.15
CA SER A 340 34.22 8.65 -7.97
C SER A 340 33.29 7.57 -8.53
N ASP A 341 33.76 6.40 -8.96
CA ASP A 341 32.89 5.28 -9.37
C ASP A 341 32.04 4.76 -8.19
N THR A 342 32.65 4.61 -7.01
CA THR A 342 31.95 4.17 -5.79
C THR A 342 30.92 5.20 -5.32
N ARG A 343 31.26 6.48 -5.41
CA ARG A 343 30.36 7.60 -5.13
C ARG A 343 29.21 7.62 -6.13
N GLY A 344 29.49 7.47 -7.43
CA GLY A 344 28.51 7.43 -8.51
C GLY A 344 27.48 6.33 -8.29
N LEU A 345 27.93 5.09 -8.04
CA LEU A 345 27.04 3.96 -7.74
C LEU A 345 26.21 4.18 -6.46
N ALA A 346 26.79 4.77 -5.41
CA ALA A 346 26.06 5.10 -4.19
C ALA A 346 25.00 6.18 -4.41
N LEU A 347 25.30 7.19 -5.24
CA LEU A 347 24.38 8.27 -5.61
C LEU A 347 23.29 7.79 -6.58
N GLU A 348 23.58 6.90 -7.53
CA GLU A 348 22.57 6.20 -8.34
C GLU A 348 21.62 5.41 -7.43
N ALA A 349 22.15 4.63 -6.48
CA ALA A 349 21.32 3.87 -5.53
C ALA A 349 20.45 4.77 -4.63
N LEU A 350 20.92 5.98 -4.28
CA LEU A 350 20.15 6.95 -3.53
C LEU A 350 19.10 7.68 -4.38
N ALA A 351 19.42 8.04 -5.62
CA ALA A 351 18.46 8.60 -6.58
C ALA A 351 17.34 7.60 -6.92
N GLN A 352 17.63 6.29 -6.83
CA GLN A 352 16.63 5.24 -6.92
C GLN A 352 15.89 4.96 -5.60
N SER A 353 16.22 5.62 -4.49
CA SER A 353 15.58 5.40 -3.17
C SER A 353 14.53 6.48 -2.85
N THR A 354 13.46 6.06 -2.17
CA THR A 354 12.43 6.96 -1.59
C THR A 354 12.43 6.95 -0.06
N VAL A 355 13.51 6.45 0.55
CA VAL A 355 13.67 6.41 2.01
C VAL A 355 14.07 7.79 2.53
N GLU A 356 13.29 8.35 3.45
CA GLU A 356 13.71 9.51 4.24
C GLU A 356 14.92 9.16 5.11
N LEU A 357 16.00 9.92 4.93
CA LEU A 357 17.25 9.70 5.65
C LEU A 357 17.25 10.46 7.00
N PRO A 358 17.85 9.90 8.06
CA PRO A 358 18.04 10.62 9.31
C PRO A 358 18.93 11.87 9.11
N PRO A 359 18.70 12.98 9.84
CA PRO A 359 19.43 14.25 9.65
C PRO A 359 20.96 14.13 9.65
N LEU A 360 21.52 13.18 10.41
CA LEU A 360 22.97 12.95 10.51
C LEU A 360 23.63 12.46 9.20
N VAL A 361 22.84 11.88 8.28
CA VAL A 361 23.32 11.30 7.01
C VAL A 361 22.68 11.95 5.76
N GLN A 362 21.91 13.03 5.93
CA GLN A 362 21.19 13.69 4.83
C GLN A 362 22.14 14.13 3.70
N ILE A 363 21.76 13.89 2.44
CA ILE A 363 22.53 14.22 1.24
C ILE A 363 21.59 14.55 0.06
N ASP A 364 21.96 15.53 -0.76
CA ASP A 364 21.29 15.85 -2.03
C ASP A 364 21.87 14.96 -3.15
N ALA A 365 21.35 13.74 -3.25
CA ALA A 365 21.84 12.76 -4.20
C ALA A 365 21.63 13.16 -5.68
N PRO A 366 20.46 13.69 -6.10
CA PRO A 366 20.22 14.12 -7.48
C PRO A 366 21.26 15.12 -7.99
N ARG A 367 21.56 16.17 -7.20
CA ARG A 367 22.55 17.18 -7.59
C ARG A 367 23.96 16.60 -7.67
N GLN A 368 24.39 15.88 -6.63
CA GLN A 368 25.74 15.34 -6.56
C GLN A 368 25.99 14.25 -7.60
N LEU A 369 24.94 13.57 -8.08
CA LEU A 369 25.04 12.59 -9.18
C LEU A 369 25.49 13.27 -10.48
N ILE A 370 24.89 14.42 -10.84
CA ILE A 370 25.26 15.19 -12.03
C ILE A 370 26.68 15.77 -11.91
N GLU A 371 27.05 16.27 -10.73
CA GLU A 371 28.41 16.74 -10.44
C GLU A 371 29.44 15.58 -10.57
N THR A 372 29.11 14.39 -10.05
CA THR A 372 29.97 13.18 -10.17
C THR A 372 30.07 12.67 -11.60
N TYR A 373 28.97 12.64 -12.35
CA TYR A 373 28.95 12.25 -13.78
C TYR A 373 29.85 13.14 -14.64
N SER A 374 29.90 14.44 -14.33
CA SER A 374 30.77 15.37 -15.04
C SER A 374 32.25 14.99 -14.89
N VAL A 375 32.66 14.55 -13.70
CA VAL A 375 34.02 14.05 -13.41
C VAL A 375 34.30 12.71 -14.12
N LEU A 376 33.31 11.81 -14.18
CA LEU A 376 33.46 10.50 -14.84
C LEU A 376 33.54 10.62 -16.38
N ALA A 377 32.81 11.55 -16.99
CA ALA A 377 32.79 11.72 -18.45
C ALA A 377 34.02 12.47 -19.00
N GLU A 378 34.63 13.36 -18.22
CA GLU A 378 35.77 14.20 -18.61
C GLU A 378 36.98 13.44 -19.22
N PRO A 379 37.49 12.33 -18.64
CA PRO A 379 38.56 11.57 -19.28
C PRO A 379 38.13 10.93 -20.60
N LEU A 380 36.88 10.45 -20.69
CA LEU A 380 36.38 9.74 -21.88
C LEU A 380 36.29 10.66 -23.10
N PHE A 381 35.86 11.91 -22.91
CA PHE A 381 35.88 12.91 -23.99
C PHE A 381 37.29 13.18 -24.54
N ARG A 382 38.34 13.08 -23.71
CA ARG A 382 39.73 13.29 -24.15
C ARG A 382 40.30 12.10 -24.93
N GLU A 383 39.86 10.89 -24.62
CA GLU A 383 40.38 9.66 -25.23
C GLU A 383 39.73 9.31 -26.58
N ALA A 384 38.51 9.78 -26.82
CA ALA A 384 37.62 9.15 -27.79
C ALA A 384 37.45 9.86 -29.15
N GLU A 385 37.98 11.07 -29.33
CA GLU A 385 37.85 11.90 -30.55
C GLU A 385 36.42 11.89 -31.18
N ILE A 386 35.37 11.91 -30.33
CA ILE A 386 33.99 11.69 -30.75
C ILE A 386 33.49 12.84 -31.64
N SER A 387 33.17 12.52 -32.89
CA SER A 387 32.58 13.47 -33.83
C SER A 387 31.08 13.64 -33.55
N LEU A 388 30.69 14.85 -33.17
CA LEU A 388 29.31 15.21 -32.75
C LEU A 388 28.30 15.35 -33.91
N ASP A 389 28.70 14.97 -35.13
CA ASP A 389 27.89 14.99 -36.35
C ASP A 389 27.48 13.58 -36.85
N ASN A 390 27.97 12.51 -36.19
CA ASN A 390 27.78 11.13 -36.60
C ASN A 390 26.98 10.31 -35.55
N PRO A 391 25.64 10.23 -35.65
CA PRO A 391 24.81 9.55 -34.66
C PRO A 391 25.03 8.03 -34.63
N GLU A 392 25.34 7.42 -35.77
CA GLU A 392 25.72 6.00 -35.85
C GLU A 392 27.08 5.73 -35.17
N GLY A 393 28.03 6.66 -35.28
CA GLY A 393 29.33 6.59 -34.60
C GLY A 393 29.24 6.72 -33.08
N ILE A 394 28.41 7.64 -32.58
CA ILE A 394 28.18 7.83 -31.14
C ILE A 394 27.54 6.59 -30.50
N THR A 395 26.49 6.04 -31.11
CA THR A 395 25.84 4.82 -30.59
C THR A 395 26.76 3.61 -30.68
N ALA A 396 27.58 3.50 -31.74
CA ALA A 396 28.62 2.46 -31.80
C ALA A 396 29.65 2.59 -30.68
N TYR A 397 30.07 3.81 -30.31
CA TYR A 397 31.02 4.05 -29.21
C TYR A 397 30.43 3.66 -27.84
N LEU A 398 29.21 4.10 -27.53
CA LEU A 398 28.52 3.78 -26.27
C LEU A 398 28.28 2.26 -26.08
N ASN A 399 28.20 1.52 -27.18
CA ASN A 399 28.07 0.07 -27.21
C ASN A 399 29.41 -0.70 -27.15
N GLN A 400 30.58 -0.04 -27.05
CA GLN A 400 31.87 -0.73 -26.97
C GLN A 400 32.08 -1.39 -25.59
N SER A 401 32.05 -2.72 -25.57
CA SER A 401 32.34 -3.52 -24.38
C SER A 401 33.84 -3.65 -24.14
N GLY A 402 34.36 -3.10 -23.03
CA GLY A 402 35.66 -3.53 -22.47
C GLY A 402 36.54 -2.49 -21.78
N SER A 403 36.27 -1.18 -21.91
CA SER A 403 37.14 -0.12 -21.35
C SER A 403 36.53 0.72 -20.23
N GLN A 404 35.21 0.70 -20.04
CA GLN A 404 34.48 1.65 -19.17
C GLN A 404 33.48 0.92 -18.26
N SER A 405 33.30 1.43 -17.04
CA SER A 405 32.22 1.01 -16.13
C SER A 405 30.86 1.52 -16.63
N ASP A 406 29.75 0.82 -16.31
CA ASP A 406 28.43 1.20 -16.82
C ASP A 406 27.95 2.57 -16.32
N VAL A 407 28.36 2.96 -15.11
CA VAL A 407 28.14 4.32 -14.57
C VAL A 407 28.87 5.37 -15.42
N SER A 408 30.08 5.07 -15.91
CA SER A 408 30.84 5.95 -16.79
C SER A 408 30.21 6.05 -18.19
N ARG A 409 29.67 4.95 -18.74
CA ARG A 409 28.93 4.96 -20.02
C ARG A 409 27.66 5.81 -19.94
N ARG A 410 26.91 5.71 -18.83
CA ARG A 410 25.74 6.58 -18.56
C ARG A 410 26.15 8.04 -18.39
N ALA A 411 27.22 8.32 -17.66
CA ALA A 411 27.77 9.67 -17.50
C ALA A 411 28.16 10.32 -18.84
N LEU A 412 28.77 9.55 -19.75
CA LEU A 412 29.10 10.00 -21.10
C LEU A 412 27.84 10.28 -21.94
N ALA A 413 26.86 9.38 -21.95
CA ALA A 413 25.61 9.57 -22.72
C ALA A 413 24.81 10.80 -22.23
N VAL A 414 24.70 11.00 -20.91
CA VAL A 414 24.11 12.20 -20.30
C VAL A 414 24.86 13.47 -20.72
N SER A 415 26.18 13.42 -20.78
CA SER A 415 27.00 14.55 -21.20
C SER A 415 26.88 14.85 -22.70
N LEU A 416 26.80 13.82 -23.55
CA LEU A 416 26.58 13.96 -24.99
C LEU A 416 25.20 14.55 -25.32
N LEU A 417 24.14 14.14 -24.60
CA LEU A 417 22.79 14.66 -24.81
C LEU A 417 22.70 16.17 -24.52
N ARG A 418 23.46 16.66 -23.53
CA ARG A 418 23.61 18.10 -23.23
C ARG A 418 24.42 18.89 -24.26
N LEU A 419 25.12 18.22 -25.18
CA LEU A 419 25.94 18.81 -26.24
C LEU A 419 25.35 18.58 -27.64
N ALA A 420 24.19 17.93 -27.75
CA ALA A 420 23.58 17.56 -29.03
C ALA A 420 23.21 18.81 -29.87
N PRO A 421 23.69 18.92 -31.12
CA PRO A 421 23.52 20.14 -31.93
C PRO A 421 22.14 20.22 -32.62
N ASP A 422 21.44 19.10 -32.78
CA ASP A 422 20.14 19.03 -33.45
C ASP A 422 19.21 17.95 -32.87
N ARG A 423 17.95 17.96 -33.32
CA ARG A 423 16.91 17.03 -32.86
C ARG A 423 17.16 15.58 -33.27
N LYS A 424 17.75 15.32 -34.45
CA LYS A 424 18.06 13.95 -34.90
C LYS A 424 19.09 13.31 -33.97
N MET A 425 20.11 14.07 -33.57
CA MET A 425 21.11 13.63 -32.60
C MET A 425 20.49 13.40 -31.22
N SER A 426 19.67 14.35 -30.75
CA SER A 426 18.96 14.24 -29.46
C SER A 426 18.06 13.00 -29.39
N ASP A 427 17.28 12.73 -30.44
CA ASP A 427 16.37 11.58 -30.52
C ASP A 427 17.15 10.25 -30.44
N VAL A 428 18.28 10.11 -31.17
CA VAL A 428 19.11 8.89 -31.16
C VAL A 428 19.76 8.65 -29.80
N ILE A 429 20.33 9.68 -29.17
CA ILE A 429 20.94 9.55 -27.83
C ILE A 429 19.87 9.29 -26.77
N THR A 430 18.69 9.91 -26.88
CA THR A 430 17.55 9.69 -25.98
C THR A 430 17.06 8.25 -26.03
N LEU A 431 16.84 7.70 -27.23
CA LEU A 431 16.42 6.31 -27.41
C LEU A 431 17.48 5.33 -26.88
N TRP A 432 18.78 5.58 -27.13
CA TRP A 432 19.86 4.77 -26.57
C TRP A 432 19.88 4.81 -25.04
N LEU A 433 19.78 5.99 -24.43
CA LEU A 433 19.86 6.16 -22.98
C LEU A 433 18.64 5.53 -22.28
N ILE A 434 17.43 5.70 -22.81
CA ILE A 434 16.23 5.03 -22.29
C ILE A 434 16.40 3.51 -22.39
N GLY A 435 16.79 2.99 -23.56
CA GLY A 435 17.01 1.56 -23.77
C GLY A 435 18.02 0.95 -22.80
N HIS A 436 19.20 1.58 -22.69
CA HIS A 436 20.27 1.11 -21.79
C HIS A 436 19.87 1.17 -20.30
N LEU A 437 19.10 2.18 -19.88
CA LEU A 437 18.59 2.25 -18.51
C LEU A 437 17.57 1.15 -18.22
N VAL A 438 16.69 0.81 -19.17
CA VAL A 438 15.75 -0.32 -19.06
C VAL A 438 16.49 -1.66 -19.00
N GLU A 439 17.49 -1.89 -19.85
CA GLU A 439 18.32 -3.10 -19.84
C GLU A 439 19.02 -3.33 -18.50
N GLN A 440 19.48 -2.26 -17.85
CA GLN A 440 20.16 -2.30 -16.55
C GLN A 440 19.19 -2.28 -15.35
N GLY A 441 17.88 -2.19 -15.58
CA GLY A 441 16.86 -2.10 -14.51
C GLY A 441 16.91 -0.80 -13.71
N LEU A 442 17.44 0.29 -14.28
CA LEU A 442 17.69 1.58 -13.64
C LEU A 442 16.51 2.56 -13.86
N ASN A 443 15.29 2.05 -13.76
CA ASN A 443 14.08 2.69 -14.30
C ASN A 443 13.78 4.05 -13.64
N ARG A 444 14.13 4.22 -12.36
CA ARG A 444 14.01 5.52 -11.65
C ARG A 444 14.96 6.59 -12.20
N LEU A 445 16.11 6.22 -12.76
CA LEU A 445 17.00 7.19 -13.43
C LEU A 445 16.39 7.73 -14.73
N ILE A 446 15.53 6.96 -15.43
CA ILE A 446 14.78 7.46 -16.60
C ILE A 446 13.86 8.61 -16.18
N THR A 447 13.18 8.46 -15.03
CA THR A 447 12.33 9.53 -14.46
C THR A 447 13.19 10.74 -14.08
N PHE A 448 14.29 10.54 -13.36
CA PHE A 448 15.22 11.60 -12.98
C PHE A 448 15.74 12.41 -14.18
N PHE A 449 16.16 11.74 -15.26
CA PHE A 449 16.74 12.41 -16.42
C PHE A 449 15.70 13.14 -17.27
N PHE A 450 14.57 12.50 -17.59
CA PHE A 450 13.62 13.01 -18.60
C PHE A 450 12.37 13.67 -18.02
N ILE A 451 11.99 13.36 -16.77
CA ILE A 451 10.75 13.85 -16.15
C ILE A 451 11.02 14.91 -15.08
N ASP A 452 12.05 14.70 -14.25
CA ASP A 452 12.42 15.61 -13.15
C ASP A 452 13.32 16.78 -13.63
N GLY A 453 13.59 16.86 -14.93
CA GLY A 453 14.27 17.99 -15.57
C GLY A 453 15.79 18.01 -15.44
N ALA A 454 16.45 16.94 -14.97
CA ALA A 454 17.91 16.91 -14.81
C ALA A 454 18.68 17.08 -16.14
N LEU A 455 18.01 16.89 -17.29
CA LEU A 455 18.56 17.15 -18.63
C LEU A 455 17.94 18.35 -19.36
N ASP A 456 16.97 19.06 -18.77
CA ASP A 456 16.23 20.18 -19.37
C ASP A 456 15.55 19.84 -20.73
N VAL A 457 15.02 18.61 -20.85
CA VAL A 457 14.35 18.11 -22.06
C VAL A 457 12.83 18.34 -21.97
N ASP A 458 12.25 18.97 -23.00
CA ASP A 458 10.80 19.10 -23.13
C ASP A 458 10.16 17.78 -23.61
N VAL A 459 9.53 17.07 -22.67
CA VAL A 459 8.82 15.79 -22.90
C VAL A 459 7.75 15.90 -24.00
N ALA A 460 7.11 17.06 -24.17
CA ALA A 460 6.08 17.25 -25.20
C ALA A 460 6.67 17.36 -26.63
N GLN A 461 7.99 17.58 -26.75
CA GLN A 461 8.72 17.62 -28.02
C GLN A 461 9.42 16.29 -28.36
N LEU A 462 9.33 15.27 -27.49
CA LEU A 462 9.87 13.95 -27.80
C LEU A 462 9.14 13.30 -28.99
N HIS A 463 9.83 12.41 -29.69
CA HIS A 463 9.22 11.59 -30.73
C HIS A 463 8.09 10.72 -30.14
N PRO A 464 6.94 10.52 -30.83
CA PRO A 464 5.82 9.73 -30.28
C PRO A 464 6.20 8.32 -29.83
N GLU A 465 7.20 7.69 -30.48
CA GLU A 465 7.74 6.40 -30.06
C GLU A 465 8.46 6.47 -28.71
N ALA A 466 9.23 7.54 -28.45
CA ALA A 466 9.82 7.77 -27.13
C ALA A 466 8.73 8.04 -26.07
N ILE A 467 7.64 8.74 -26.42
CA ILE A 467 6.49 8.91 -25.52
C ILE A 467 5.83 7.56 -25.22
N MET A 468 5.61 6.70 -26.22
CA MET A 468 5.06 5.35 -25.99
C MET A 468 6.00 4.48 -25.15
N LEU A 469 7.31 4.50 -25.40
CA LEU A 469 8.30 3.80 -24.57
C LEU A 469 8.29 4.29 -23.12
N LEU A 470 8.10 5.60 -22.90
CA LEU A 470 7.95 6.18 -21.56
C LEU A 470 6.60 5.85 -20.92
N VAL A 471 5.50 5.74 -21.68
CA VAL A 471 4.21 5.21 -21.19
C VAL A 471 4.36 3.75 -20.77
N ASP A 472 4.92 2.91 -21.64
CA ASP A 472 5.06 1.48 -21.38
C ASP A 472 6.06 1.20 -20.25
N GLU A 473 7.13 1.99 -20.12
CA GLU A 473 8.03 1.93 -18.97
C GLU A 473 7.36 2.47 -17.70
N ALA A 474 6.56 3.53 -17.77
CA ALA A 474 5.77 3.98 -16.62
C ALA A 474 4.75 2.91 -16.18
N LEU A 475 4.10 2.21 -17.12
CA LEU A 475 3.22 1.06 -16.81
C LEU A 475 4.02 -0.12 -16.22
N ARG A 476 5.18 -0.48 -16.79
CA ARG A 476 6.06 -1.55 -16.31
C ARG A 476 6.60 -1.28 -14.90
N GLY A 477 7.02 -0.03 -14.64
CA GLY A 477 7.42 0.46 -13.32
C GLY A 477 6.25 0.75 -12.38
N ASN A 478 5.00 0.45 -12.78
CA ASN A 478 3.76 0.70 -12.04
C ASN A 478 3.56 2.17 -11.62
N ASN A 479 4.20 3.11 -12.33
CA ASN A 479 4.01 4.55 -12.22
C ASN A 479 2.83 4.99 -13.10
N LEU A 480 1.65 4.49 -12.73
CA LEU A 480 0.39 4.74 -13.45
C LEU A 480 0.10 6.26 -13.64
N PRO A 481 0.40 7.17 -12.68
CA PRO A 481 0.19 8.60 -12.89
C PRO A 481 1.09 9.22 -13.97
N LEU A 482 2.35 8.78 -14.06
CA LEU A 482 3.22 9.19 -15.17
C LEU A 482 2.71 8.63 -16.50
N ALA A 483 2.26 7.37 -16.52
CA ALA A 483 1.67 6.77 -17.72
C ALA A 483 0.43 7.55 -18.19
N ALA A 484 -0.47 7.95 -17.30
CA ALA A 484 -1.62 8.80 -17.62
C ALA A 484 -1.21 10.19 -18.14
N ARG A 485 -0.26 10.87 -17.49
CA ARG A 485 0.27 12.17 -17.94
C ARG A 485 0.85 12.09 -19.36
N LEU A 486 1.62 11.04 -19.66
CA LEU A 486 2.24 10.82 -20.97
C LEU A 486 1.20 10.40 -22.02
N GLN A 487 0.27 9.50 -21.66
CA GLN A 487 -0.87 9.11 -22.51
C GLN A 487 -1.73 10.32 -22.90
N SER A 488 -1.92 11.27 -21.96
CA SER A 488 -2.63 12.54 -22.17
C SER A 488 -1.98 13.49 -23.19
N LEU A 489 -0.73 13.26 -23.61
CA LEU A 489 -0.09 14.00 -24.70
C LEU A 489 -0.55 13.52 -26.10
N MET A 490 -1.19 12.34 -26.18
CA MET A 490 -1.72 11.77 -27.42
C MET A 490 -3.24 12.01 -27.53
N GLY A 491 -3.62 13.01 -28.33
CA GLY A 491 -5.03 13.42 -28.47
C GLY A 491 -5.91 12.48 -29.33
N GLU A 492 -5.30 11.72 -30.24
CA GLU A 492 -5.98 10.78 -31.14
C GLU A 492 -5.27 9.41 -31.13
N PRO A 493 -5.97 8.31 -31.46
CA PRO A 493 -5.32 7.01 -31.64
C PRO A 493 -4.23 7.08 -32.73
N PRO A 494 -3.07 6.40 -32.52
CA PRO A 494 -2.10 6.19 -33.59
C PRO A 494 -2.74 5.51 -34.81
N ALA A 495 -2.18 5.79 -36.00
CA ALA A 495 -2.73 5.30 -37.26
C ALA A 495 -2.88 3.75 -37.26
N GLY A 496 -4.13 3.28 -37.44
CA GLY A 496 -4.47 1.85 -37.49
C GLY A 496 -5.08 1.26 -36.21
N VAL A 497 -5.52 2.08 -35.25
CA VAL A 497 -6.15 1.61 -33.99
C VAL A 497 -7.65 1.97 -33.93
N ASP A 498 -8.50 1.04 -33.50
CA ASP A 498 -9.94 1.26 -33.31
C ASP A 498 -10.27 2.30 -32.21
N HIS A 499 -11.30 3.11 -32.44
CA HIS A 499 -11.69 4.19 -31.54
C HIS A 499 -12.37 3.69 -30.25
N GLY A 500 -13.15 2.63 -30.30
CA GLY A 500 -13.79 2.04 -29.12
C GLY A 500 -12.74 1.43 -28.19
N ALA A 501 -11.90 0.56 -28.75
CA ALA A 501 -10.70 0.00 -28.13
C ALA A 501 -9.79 1.08 -27.51
N TRP A 502 -9.47 2.13 -28.27
CA TRP A 502 -8.65 3.24 -27.78
C TRP A 502 -9.31 4.01 -26.63
N THR A 503 -10.62 4.26 -26.71
CA THR A 503 -11.38 4.94 -25.65
C THR A 503 -11.40 4.12 -24.37
N VAL A 504 -11.63 2.81 -24.48
CA VAL A 504 -11.63 1.89 -23.33
C VAL A 504 -10.22 1.76 -22.72
N ARG A 505 -9.16 1.59 -23.54
CA ARG A 505 -7.76 1.59 -23.05
C ARG A 505 -7.37 2.90 -22.39
N THR A 506 -7.68 4.04 -23.03
CA THR A 506 -7.31 5.37 -22.54
C THR A 506 -8.07 5.70 -21.25
N ALA A 507 -9.39 5.47 -21.20
CA ALA A 507 -10.18 5.63 -19.98
C ALA A 507 -9.59 4.81 -18.82
N ARG A 508 -9.18 3.55 -19.09
CA ARG A 508 -8.56 2.67 -18.10
C ARG A 508 -7.18 3.16 -17.63
N ILE A 509 -6.30 3.59 -18.53
CA ILE A 509 -4.99 4.18 -18.17
C ILE A 509 -5.18 5.46 -17.35
N LEU A 510 -6.09 6.35 -17.76
CA LEU A 510 -6.40 7.59 -17.04
C LEU A 510 -6.98 7.29 -15.65
N ILE A 511 -7.90 6.32 -15.54
CA ILE A 511 -8.47 5.87 -14.26
C ILE A 511 -7.38 5.36 -13.33
N LEU A 512 -6.59 4.39 -13.77
CA LEU A 512 -5.56 3.76 -12.95
C LEU A 512 -4.39 4.71 -12.64
N GLY A 513 -4.17 5.73 -13.49
CA GLY A 513 -3.21 6.81 -13.27
C GLY A 513 -3.73 8.04 -12.51
N GLY A 514 -4.90 7.98 -11.89
CA GLY A 514 -5.41 9.07 -11.04
C GLY A 514 -6.07 10.25 -11.79
N GLU A 515 -6.17 10.20 -13.12
CA GLU A 515 -7.08 11.05 -13.91
C GLU A 515 -8.51 10.43 -13.93
N ALA A 516 -8.95 9.83 -12.82
CA ALA A 516 -10.17 9.01 -12.74
C ALA A 516 -11.45 9.74 -13.15
N VAL A 517 -11.61 11.01 -12.78
CA VAL A 517 -12.75 11.83 -13.22
C VAL A 517 -12.78 11.99 -14.75
N ARG A 518 -11.62 12.11 -15.40
CA ARG A 518 -11.51 12.27 -16.85
C ARG A 518 -11.77 10.97 -17.57
N GLY A 519 -11.15 9.87 -17.14
CA GLY A 519 -11.37 8.54 -17.72
C GLY A 519 -12.81 8.04 -17.52
N ALA A 520 -13.39 8.25 -16.32
CA ALA A 520 -14.79 7.90 -16.04
C ALA A 520 -15.78 8.78 -16.81
N ARG A 521 -15.49 10.07 -17.03
CA ARG A 521 -16.29 10.93 -17.93
C ARG A 521 -16.23 10.40 -19.36
N GLN A 522 -15.03 10.15 -19.88
CA GLN A 522 -14.83 9.61 -21.23
C GLN A 522 -15.59 8.29 -21.44
N LEU A 523 -15.61 7.41 -20.43
CA LEU A 523 -16.39 6.17 -20.46
C LEU A 523 -17.91 6.42 -20.33
N GLY A 524 -18.33 7.31 -19.44
CA GLY A 524 -19.74 7.63 -19.20
C GLY A 524 -20.42 8.36 -20.36
N ASP A 525 -19.70 9.28 -21.03
CA ASP A 525 -20.15 9.98 -22.23
C ASP A 525 -20.37 8.98 -23.38
N TRP A 526 -19.45 8.02 -23.54
CA TRP A 526 -19.59 6.93 -24.51
C TRP A 526 -20.76 6.00 -24.19
N LEU A 527 -20.92 5.57 -22.93
CA LEU A 527 -22.04 4.73 -22.48
C LEU A 527 -23.40 5.42 -22.66
N SER A 528 -23.50 6.71 -22.35
CA SER A 528 -24.75 7.47 -22.46
C SER A 528 -25.27 7.61 -23.89
N GLY A 529 -24.39 7.46 -24.89
CA GLY A 529 -24.76 7.41 -26.30
C GLY A 529 -25.35 6.07 -26.77
N ILE A 530 -25.25 5.02 -25.96
CA ILE A 530 -25.60 3.64 -26.33
C ILE A 530 -27.00 3.30 -25.79
N LYS A 531 -27.87 2.78 -26.67
CA LYS A 531 -29.24 2.36 -26.30
C LYS A 531 -29.35 0.90 -25.86
N GLN A 532 -28.46 0.05 -26.37
CA GLN A 532 -28.38 -1.38 -26.08
C GLN A 532 -26.93 -1.84 -26.23
N ILE A 533 -26.51 -2.68 -25.29
CA ILE A 533 -25.20 -3.32 -25.24
C ILE A 533 -25.41 -4.83 -25.06
N THR A 534 -24.48 -5.65 -25.55
CA THR A 534 -24.51 -7.10 -25.29
C THR A 534 -24.06 -7.38 -23.84
N PRO A 535 -24.43 -8.52 -23.24
CA PRO A 535 -23.90 -8.95 -21.94
C PRO A 535 -22.36 -8.92 -21.87
N ASP A 536 -21.68 -9.58 -22.81
CA ASP A 536 -20.21 -9.67 -22.86
C ASP A 536 -19.50 -8.31 -22.98
N SER A 537 -20.10 -7.33 -23.66
CA SER A 537 -19.55 -5.97 -23.75
C SER A 537 -19.85 -5.18 -22.47
N LEU A 538 -21.00 -5.39 -21.83
CA LEU A 538 -21.31 -4.81 -20.51
C LEU A 538 -20.35 -5.32 -19.45
N ASP A 539 -19.99 -6.61 -19.45
CA ASP A 539 -19.00 -7.19 -18.52
C ASP A 539 -17.63 -6.52 -18.63
N ARG A 540 -17.15 -6.22 -19.85
CA ARG A 540 -15.86 -5.51 -20.07
C ARG A 540 -15.90 -4.07 -19.59
N VAL A 541 -17.06 -3.42 -19.64
CA VAL A 541 -17.24 -2.06 -19.12
C VAL A 541 -17.38 -2.09 -17.59
N MET A 542 -18.11 -3.07 -17.05
CA MET A 542 -18.17 -3.32 -15.60
C MET A 542 -16.78 -3.61 -15.03
N GLN A 543 -15.87 -4.26 -15.75
CA GLN A 543 -14.47 -4.40 -15.33
C GLN A 543 -13.76 -3.05 -15.10
N ILE A 544 -14.09 -1.98 -15.82
CA ILE A 544 -13.54 -0.64 -15.56
C ILE A 544 -14.25 0.05 -14.38
N MET A 545 -15.53 -0.26 -14.15
CA MET A 545 -16.18 0.13 -12.89
C MET A 545 -15.55 -0.60 -11.71
N PHE A 546 -15.14 -1.86 -11.89
CA PHE A 546 -14.41 -2.65 -10.91
C PHE A 546 -12.97 -2.14 -10.72
N ASP A 547 -12.31 -1.61 -11.76
CA ASP A 547 -11.05 -0.89 -11.62
C ASP A 547 -11.23 0.39 -10.79
N LEU A 548 -12.30 1.17 -11.02
CA LEU A 548 -12.66 2.34 -10.21
C LEU A 548 -12.91 1.95 -8.75
N GLN A 549 -13.62 0.84 -8.51
CA GLN A 549 -13.76 0.29 -7.16
C GLN A 549 -12.41 -0.13 -6.57
N PHE A 550 -11.55 -0.78 -7.34
CA PHE A 550 -10.25 -1.24 -6.87
C PHE A 550 -9.34 -0.07 -6.44
N ILE A 551 -9.41 1.08 -7.14
CA ILE A 551 -8.62 2.28 -6.79
C ILE A 551 -9.30 3.20 -5.75
N GLY A 552 -10.42 2.80 -5.14
CA GLY A 552 -11.12 3.62 -4.14
C GLY A 552 -12.09 4.66 -4.70
N GLU A 553 -12.24 4.76 -6.02
CA GLU A 553 -13.08 5.75 -6.72
C GLU A 553 -14.56 5.32 -6.78
N HIS A 554 -15.08 4.89 -5.63
CA HIS A 554 -16.40 4.30 -5.47
C HIS A 554 -17.54 5.24 -5.84
N HIS A 555 -17.39 6.56 -5.64
CA HIS A 555 -18.38 7.53 -6.11
C HIS A 555 -18.42 7.66 -7.64
N LEU A 556 -17.30 7.47 -8.33
CA LEU A 556 -17.30 7.38 -9.80
C LEU A 556 -17.87 6.03 -10.26
N ALA A 557 -17.53 4.93 -9.59
CA ALA A 557 -18.11 3.62 -9.87
C ALA A 557 -19.64 3.62 -9.67
N LEU A 558 -20.16 4.19 -8.57
CA LEU A 558 -21.59 4.32 -8.29
C LEU A 558 -22.32 5.14 -9.38
N ARG A 559 -21.73 6.25 -9.84
CA ARG A 559 -22.28 7.03 -10.97
C ARG A 559 -22.31 6.20 -12.26
N LEU A 560 -21.27 5.42 -12.55
CA LEU A 560 -21.26 4.56 -13.74
C LEU A 560 -22.22 3.36 -13.62
N PHE A 561 -22.40 2.79 -12.41
CA PHE A 561 -23.42 1.79 -12.15
C PHE A 561 -24.83 2.37 -12.33
N GLU A 562 -25.08 3.61 -11.90
CA GLU A 562 -26.36 4.32 -12.14
C GLU A 562 -26.60 4.59 -13.63
N ILE A 563 -25.57 5.04 -14.38
CA ILE A 563 -25.63 5.22 -15.84
C ILE A 563 -25.85 3.88 -16.57
N ALA A 564 -25.30 2.78 -16.05
CA ALA A 564 -25.46 1.44 -16.63
C ALA A 564 -26.75 0.73 -16.22
N ALA A 565 -27.42 1.15 -15.13
CA ALA A 565 -28.63 0.50 -14.62
C ALA A 565 -29.76 0.34 -15.67
N PRO A 566 -30.03 1.33 -16.56
CA PRO A 566 -31.03 1.18 -17.64
C PRO A 566 -30.63 0.21 -18.76
N LEU A 567 -29.33 -0.15 -18.86
CA LEU A 567 -28.81 -1.08 -19.86
C LEU A 567 -28.88 -2.55 -19.40
N VAL A 568 -29.25 -2.79 -18.14
CA VAL A 568 -29.38 -4.12 -17.52
C VAL A 568 -30.59 -4.86 -18.07
N GLN A 569 -30.34 -6.03 -18.67
CA GLN A 569 -31.37 -6.87 -19.32
C GLN A 569 -31.70 -8.17 -18.56
N THR A 570 -31.12 -8.41 -17.37
CA THR A 570 -31.28 -9.69 -16.64
C THR A 570 -31.40 -9.49 -15.13
N GLU A 571 -32.13 -10.40 -14.44
CA GLU A 571 -32.15 -10.46 -12.97
C GLU A 571 -30.75 -10.70 -12.37
N GLY A 572 -29.85 -11.38 -13.11
CA GLY A 572 -28.46 -11.64 -12.71
C GLY A 572 -27.64 -10.35 -12.60
N HIS A 573 -27.59 -9.57 -13.68
CA HIS A 573 -26.92 -8.27 -13.70
C HIS A 573 -27.55 -7.29 -12.70
N ARG A 574 -28.88 -7.33 -12.47
CA ARG A 574 -29.53 -6.48 -11.45
C ARG A 574 -29.04 -6.81 -10.03
N ARG A 575 -28.97 -8.10 -9.70
CA ARG A 575 -28.44 -8.61 -8.42
C ARG A 575 -26.96 -8.26 -8.24
N GLU A 576 -26.18 -8.36 -9.31
CA GLU A 576 -24.77 -7.94 -9.37
C GLU A 576 -24.62 -6.45 -9.18
N LEU A 577 -25.43 -5.61 -9.84
CA LEU A 577 -25.38 -4.16 -9.67
C LEU A 577 -25.64 -3.74 -8.22
N PHE A 578 -26.62 -4.36 -7.55
CA PHE A 578 -26.83 -4.15 -6.11
C PHE A 578 -25.64 -4.64 -5.27
N PHE A 579 -25.06 -5.79 -5.58
CA PHE A 579 -23.92 -6.35 -4.83
C PHE A 579 -22.65 -5.52 -4.98
N TRP A 580 -22.31 -5.12 -6.20
CA TRP A 580 -21.16 -4.28 -6.48
C TRP A 580 -21.40 -2.85 -6.02
N SER A 581 -22.62 -2.31 -6.11
CA SER A 581 -22.94 -1.02 -5.46
C SER A 581 -22.87 -1.11 -3.93
N ALA A 582 -23.28 -2.23 -3.32
CA ALA A 582 -23.09 -2.48 -1.89
C ALA A 582 -21.61 -2.50 -1.51
N GLN A 583 -20.75 -3.11 -2.35
CA GLN A 583 -19.30 -3.04 -2.20
C GLN A 583 -18.84 -1.58 -2.30
N SER A 584 -19.26 -0.80 -3.30
CA SER A 584 -18.90 0.62 -3.36
C SER A 584 -19.33 1.41 -2.13
N TRP A 585 -20.55 1.21 -1.61
CA TRP A 585 -20.98 1.86 -0.37
C TRP A 585 -20.18 1.43 0.85
N TYR A 586 -19.77 0.15 0.90
CA TYR A 586 -18.90 -0.39 1.95
C TYR A 586 -17.60 0.40 2.01
N GLU A 587 -16.95 0.54 0.86
CA GLU A 587 -15.62 1.13 0.75
C GLU A 587 -15.66 2.67 0.78
N VAL A 588 -16.81 3.31 0.48
CA VAL A 588 -17.10 4.72 0.81
C VAL A 588 -17.16 4.94 2.35
N GLY A 589 -17.24 3.87 3.14
CA GLY A 589 -17.43 3.93 4.59
C GLY A 589 -18.89 4.08 5.01
N ASP A 590 -19.83 4.10 4.05
CA ASP A 590 -21.26 3.95 4.34
C ASP A 590 -21.60 2.45 4.48
N PHE A 591 -21.03 1.86 5.53
CA PHE A 591 -21.23 0.46 5.89
C PHE A 591 -22.70 0.12 6.17
N ALA A 592 -23.51 1.12 6.55
CA ALA A 592 -24.93 0.97 6.76
C ALA A 592 -25.70 0.84 5.44
N LEU A 593 -25.48 1.76 4.49
CA LEU A 593 -26.06 1.70 3.16
C LEU A 593 -25.55 0.47 2.39
N SER A 594 -24.29 0.10 2.60
CA SER A 594 -23.72 -1.17 2.15
C SER A 594 -24.46 -2.39 2.69
N ALA A 595 -24.62 -2.48 4.01
CA ALA A 595 -25.36 -3.58 4.65
C ALA A 595 -26.77 -3.69 4.07
N ALA A 596 -27.46 -2.56 3.91
CA ALA A 596 -28.79 -2.51 3.31
C ALA A 596 -28.80 -2.99 1.84
N TYR A 597 -27.84 -2.55 1.01
CA TYR A 597 -27.75 -2.99 -0.40
C TYR A 597 -27.35 -4.47 -0.53
N TYR A 598 -26.52 -5.01 0.36
CA TYR A 598 -26.22 -6.45 0.41
C TYR A 598 -27.42 -7.28 0.88
N LEU A 599 -28.18 -6.80 1.88
CA LEU A 599 -29.44 -7.43 2.29
C LEU A 599 -30.45 -7.44 1.13
N GLU A 600 -30.49 -6.39 0.32
CA GLU A 600 -31.33 -6.33 -0.88
C GLU A 600 -30.84 -7.27 -2.00
N SER A 601 -29.53 -7.33 -2.27
CA SER A 601 -28.95 -8.32 -3.20
C SER A 601 -29.24 -9.76 -2.76
N ALA A 602 -29.20 -10.02 -1.45
CA ALA A 602 -29.57 -11.32 -0.88
C ALA A 602 -31.07 -11.62 -1.04
N ARG A 603 -31.94 -10.61 -0.87
CA ARG A 603 -33.40 -10.73 -1.08
C ARG A 603 -33.73 -11.05 -2.54
N LEU A 604 -33.07 -10.38 -3.49
CA LEU A 604 -33.22 -10.61 -4.93
C LEU A 604 -32.70 -11.99 -5.37
N ALA A 605 -31.61 -12.48 -4.77
CA ALA A 605 -31.11 -13.82 -5.03
C ALA A 605 -32.08 -14.93 -4.55
N GLY A 606 -32.65 -14.76 -3.35
CA GLY A 606 -33.63 -15.66 -2.76
C GLY A 606 -33.18 -17.12 -2.66
N GLU A 607 -34.15 -18.02 -2.47
CA GLU A 607 -33.90 -19.48 -2.46
C GLU A 607 -33.48 -20.03 -3.83
N ARG A 608 -33.65 -19.26 -4.92
CA ARG A 608 -33.25 -19.63 -6.29
C ARG A 608 -31.73 -19.59 -6.48
N ASN A 609 -31.02 -18.70 -5.79
CA ASN A 609 -29.57 -18.59 -5.82
C ASN A 609 -28.99 -18.65 -4.39
N PRO A 610 -29.08 -19.81 -3.71
CA PRO A 610 -28.79 -19.91 -2.28
C PRO A 610 -27.32 -19.64 -1.94
N PHE A 611 -26.39 -19.90 -2.87
CA PHE A 611 -24.98 -19.52 -2.70
C PHE A 611 -24.79 -18.00 -2.72
N TRP A 612 -25.40 -17.29 -3.68
CA TRP A 612 -25.33 -15.83 -3.73
C TRP A 612 -26.03 -15.19 -2.54
N GLN A 613 -27.23 -15.66 -2.18
CA GLN A 613 -27.96 -15.17 -1.01
C GLN A 613 -27.11 -15.29 0.26
N LYS A 614 -26.46 -16.45 0.48
CA LYS A 614 -25.57 -16.66 1.63
C LYS A 614 -24.34 -15.78 1.58
N SER A 615 -23.73 -15.58 0.40
CA SER A 615 -22.60 -14.66 0.23
C SER A 615 -23.00 -13.22 0.53
N ALA A 616 -24.11 -12.73 -0.02
CA ALA A 616 -24.60 -11.37 0.21
C ALA A 616 -25.05 -11.13 1.67
N LEU A 617 -25.74 -12.09 2.31
CA LEU A 617 -26.03 -12.02 3.75
C LEU A 617 -24.75 -12.02 4.60
N TYR A 618 -23.71 -12.75 4.17
CA TYR A 618 -22.42 -12.78 4.86
C TYR A 618 -21.70 -11.45 4.72
N GLN A 619 -21.67 -10.85 3.51
CA GLN A 619 -21.14 -9.50 3.29
C GLN A 619 -21.96 -8.43 4.03
N ALA A 620 -23.29 -8.56 4.14
CA ALA A 620 -24.11 -7.67 4.96
C ALA A 620 -23.75 -7.76 6.45
N ALA A 621 -23.52 -8.96 6.97
CA ALA A 621 -23.05 -9.15 8.34
C ALA A 621 -21.64 -8.58 8.56
N GLN A 622 -20.75 -8.69 7.57
CA GLN A 622 -19.43 -8.05 7.57
C GLN A 622 -19.51 -6.52 7.49
N ALA A 623 -20.46 -5.98 6.73
CA ALA A 623 -20.71 -4.55 6.62
C ALA A 623 -21.22 -4.00 7.95
N LEU A 624 -22.17 -4.68 8.59
CA LEU A 624 -22.60 -4.38 9.96
C LEU A 624 -21.40 -4.43 10.94
N GLU A 625 -20.61 -5.50 10.92
CA GLU A 625 -19.42 -5.67 11.77
C GLU A 625 -18.39 -4.55 11.55
N SER A 626 -18.29 -4.02 10.33
CA SER A 626 -17.35 -2.96 9.94
C SER A 626 -17.88 -1.54 10.21
N GLY A 627 -19.19 -1.36 10.16
CA GLY A 627 -19.88 -0.18 10.70
C GLY A 627 -19.92 -0.15 12.24
N LEU A 628 -19.22 -1.07 12.91
CA LEU A 628 -19.21 -1.28 14.37
C LEU A 628 -20.59 -1.66 14.94
N PHE A 629 -21.52 -2.05 14.07
CA PHE A 629 -22.85 -2.54 14.42
C PHE A 629 -22.75 -4.01 14.84
N TYR A 630 -22.03 -4.27 15.93
CA TYR A 630 -21.71 -5.61 16.45
C TYR A 630 -22.90 -6.34 17.07
N ASP A 631 -23.88 -5.59 17.59
CA ASP A 631 -25.16 -6.13 17.99
C ASP A 631 -25.92 -6.66 16.78
N ASP A 632 -25.84 -5.95 15.65
CA ASP A 632 -26.57 -6.27 14.44
C ASP A 632 -25.88 -7.37 13.60
N ALA A 633 -24.55 -7.30 13.46
CA ALA A 633 -23.74 -8.31 12.80
C ALA A 633 -23.92 -9.70 13.45
N ALA A 634 -23.93 -9.77 14.79
CA ALA A 634 -24.15 -11.03 15.51
C ALA A 634 -25.52 -11.66 15.20
N LYS A 635 -26.57 -10.84 15.02
CA LYS A 635 -27.92 -11.31 14.67
C LYS A 635 -27.94 -11.90 13.25
N VAL A 636 -27.25 -11.27 12.29
CA VAL A 636 -27.18 -11.76 10.90
C VAL A 636 -26.31 -13.03 10.81
N TYR A 637 -25.14 -13.08 11.45
CA TYR A 637 -24.30 -14.29 11.48
C TYR A 637 -24.99 -15.47 12.17
N SER A 638 -25.75 -15.24 13.25
CA SER A 638 -26.52 -16.30 13.92
C SER A 638 -27.58 -16.93 13.00
N ARG A 639 -28.22 -16.11 12.14
CA ARG A 639 -29.17 -16.60 11.12
C ARG A 639 -28.49 -17.40 10.02
N LEU A 640 -27.31 -16.96 9.57
CA LEU A 640 -26.49 -17.72 8.63
C LEU A 640 -26.04 -19.07 9.21
N LEU A 641 -25.70 -19.10 10.50
CA LEU A 641 -25.27 -20.33 11.18
C LEU A 641 -26.39 -21.38 11.21
N GLY A 642 -27.62 -20.97 11.49
CA GLY A 642 -28.79 -21.86 11.48
C GLY A 642 -29.23 -22.35 10.09
N SER A 643 -28.77 -21.71 9.01
CA SER A 643 -29.16 -22.03 7.62
C SER A 643 -28.01 -22.58 6.75
N SER A 644 -26.81 -22.73 7.33
CA SER A 644 -25.64 -23.30 6.64
C SER A 644 -25.46 -24.78 6.98
N PRO A 645 -25.54 -25.70 6.01
CA PRO A 645 -25.28 -27.12 6.25
C PRO A 645 -23.79 -27.49 6.24
N ASP A 646 -22.92 -26.65 5.67
CA ASP A 646 -21.48 -26.91 5.58
C ASP A 646 -20.80 -26.75 6.96
N PRO A 647 -20.16 -27.81 7.51
CA PRO A 647 -19.44 -27.73 8.78
C PRO A 647 -18.32 -26.69 8.79
N LYS A 648 -17.64 -26.45 7.66
CA LYS A 648 -16.57 -25.44 7.59
C LYS A 648 -17.14 -24.03 7.73
N MET A 649 -18.19 -23.70 7.00
CA MET A 649 -18.87 -22.41 7.13
C MET A 649 -19.57 -22.26 8.49
N GLN A 650 -20.15 -23.32 9.07
CA GLN A 650 -20.66 -23.26 10.44
C GLN A 650 -19.55 -22.98 11.46
N ALA A 651 -18.38 -23.61 11.33
CA ALA A 651 -17.22 -23.31 12.17
C ALA A 651 -16.77 -21.85 11.99
N LYS A 652 -16.70 -21.35 10.74
CA LYS A 652 -16.39 -19.95 10.42
C LYS A 652 -17.39 -18.96 11.05
N LEU A 653 -18.68 -19.30 11.05
CA LEU A 653 -19.74 -18.45 11.61
C LEU A 653 -19.77 -18.47 13.14
N ARG A 654 -19.60 -19.65 13.78
CA ARG A 654 -19.39 -19.75 15.24
C ARG A 654 -18.13 -18.99 15.66
N TYR A 655 -17.06 -19.09 14.86
CA TYR A 655 -15.84 -18.34 15.07
C TYR A 655 -16.06 -16.83 14.92
N ARG A 656 -16.80 -16.36 13.91
CA ARG A 656 -17.17 -14.93 13.76
C ARG A 656 -18.06 -14.41 14.88
N LEU A 657 -19.00 -15.21 15.37
CA LEU A 657 -19.81 -14.86 16.54
C LEU A 657 -18.96 -14.78 17.81
N ALA A 658 -18.06 -15.75 18.03
CA ALA A 658 -17.10 -15.72 19.13
C ALA A 658 -16.09 -14.56 18.99
N GLN A 659 -15.70 -14.21 17.76
CA GLN A 659 -14.90 -13.01 17.46
C GLN A 659 -15.69 -11.76 17.82
N ILE A 660 -16.96 -11.62 17.45
CA ILE A 660 -17.78 -10.47 17.87
C ILE A 660 -17.96 -10.43 19.39
N GLU A 661 -18.20 -11.55 20.06
CA GLU A 661 -18.23 -11.59 21.53
C GLU A 661 -16.87 -11.21 22.15
N GLN A 662 -15.75 -11.53 21.47
CA GLN A 662 -14.40 -11.15 21.88
C GLN A 662 -14.06 -9.69 21.53
N GLN A 663 -14.61 -9.15 20.44
CA GLN A 663 -14.50 -7.77 19.98
C GLN A 663 -15.30 -6.89 20.93
N ARG A 664 -16.58 -7.17 21.19
CA ARG A 664 -17.34 -6.53 22.28
C ARG A 664 -16.61 -6.58 23.63
N LYS A 665 -15.98 -7.69 24.00
CA LYS A 665 -15.16 -7.77 25.23
C LYS A 665 -13.88 -6.94 25.15
N ARG A 666 -13.33 -6.70 23.97
CA ARG A 666 -12.19 -5.80 23.70
C ARG A 666 -12.60 -4.34 23.69
N ASP A 667 -13.74 -4.02 23.08
CA ASP A 667 -14.27 -2.68 22.93
C ASP A 667 -14.84 -2.18 24.29
N LEU A 668 -15.35 -3.11 25.11
CA LEU A 668 -15.68 -2.91 26.54
C LEU A 668 -14.48 -3.14 27.50
N SER A 669 -13.26 -3.39 27.00
CA SER A 669 -12.05 -3.44 27.83
C SER A 669 -11.18 -2.20 27.60
N PRO A 670 -10.73 -1.52 28.67
CA PRO A 670 -10.14 -0.18 28.58
C PRO A 670 -8.72 -0.10 28.00
#